data_AF-A0A7N8WXF8-F1
#
_entry.id   AF-A0A7N8WXF8-F1
#
_cell.length_a   1.000
_cell.length_b   1.000
_cell.length_c   1.000
_cell.angle_alpha   90.00
_cell.angle_beta   90.00
_cell.angle_gamma   90.00
#
_symmetry.space_group_name_H-M   'P 1'
#
loop_
_entity.id
_entity.type
_entity.pdbx_description
1 polymer ?
#
loop_
_entity_poly.entity_id
_entity_poly.type
_entity_poly.pdbx_seq_one_letter_code
_entity_poly.pdbx_strand_id
1 'polypeptide(L)'
;MATASGSMRRRLEDQEFTLRVYPGALAEGTIYCPVTARKNTTAAEAIECLIERLHLERTKCYVLAEVKEFGGEEWILNPGDCPVQRMMLWPRSALENRSGLGSGDDYRFLLREKNLDGSIHYGGSLQMWLRVTEERQRMVERGFLPQPAGSDPPSDLCALPELTERALLESLRARFRQEKIYTYIGSILIVINPFQFLPIYNPKYVKLYDNHTLGKLEPHIYAVADVAYHAMLQRRKNQCIVISGESGSGKTQSTNFLIHHLTALSQKGFASGVEQIILGAGPVLEAFGNAKTAHNNNSSRFGKFIQVNYQESGTVRGAYVEKYLLEKSRLVYQEHNERNYHVFYYLLAGASEEERKSFHLLKPEEYHYLNQVLEGEDLKHDFERLQLAMEMLYFSFVCLCLQTPDLSLVVFLQVKEEMLLEALTTRKTVTVGEKLIVPYKLAEAGTVRDSMAKSLYSALFDWIVFRTNHALLNNKDLEDNSKILSIGVLDIFGFEDYENNSFEQFCINFANERLQHYFNQHIFKLEQEEYRAEGITWHNIDYIDNSGCINLISKKPTALFHLLDEECNFPQASNQTLLDKFKRQHEGNSYIEFPAVMEPAFIIKHYAGKVKYGVKDFREKNTDHMRPDIVALLKSSKNAFICGLMGIDPVATFRWAVLRAYFRALVAFREAGRRHTHKKTGEEGSVSPEWDRSFKVKDCVRTPLNYFLAKNKNPSSHLLDVKSLRHLSSVTLHDRITKSLLHLHKKKKPPSISAQFQASLNKLMETLDQSEPYFVKCIRSNLPLRFNDSLVLRQLRYTGMLETVRIRQSGYSIKYTFQDFVRHFHVLLPRGTSPTKSGIREFFRRIHLPPAGYQVGNTMVFLREAERQRLQTLLHQEVLRRIVTLQRRFRAVLERKRFLQWRDSAIVIQRSWRNCCYRRSLAAVTVQTAWRGFRERKHYCQTYRTVMQLQLMGRGYLVEEHNGHIFKSTQYSIPTYCEYCSSLIWMMDRACVCKREEWKHKNIHEFVRPVAQLGWSFLSFHFGVELSRLTNEERTVPHLVEKLINYIEMHGLYTEGIYRKSGSTNKIKELRQGLDTDVNSVNLDDYNIHVIASVLKQWLRDLPSPLMTFELYEEFLRAMGQPDKREVIRGVYSVIDQLSRTHLSTLERLIFHLVRIALQEETNRMSANALAIVFAPCILRCPDTIDPLQSVQDISKTTACVELIINEQMSKYKARLKDISSLEFAESKAKSRLTHIRKSMVDVFLLVPLTHH
;
A
#
# COMPACT_ATOMS: atom_id res chain seq x y z
N MET A 1 32.32 -68.93 -0.99
CA MET A 1 32.50 -69.26 0.45
C MET A 1 32.54 -67.93 1.21
N ALA A 2 31.45 -67.37 1.76
CA ALA A 2 30.18 -67.93 2.27
C ALA A 2 30.20 -68.44 3.74
N THR A 3 31.11 -67.95 4.59
CA THR A 3 31.11 -68.21 6.06
C THR A 3 31.42 -66.99 6.93
N ALA A 4 31.95 -65.88 6.40
CA ALA A 4 32.41 -64.73 7.21
C ALA A 4 31.31 -63.71 7.61
N SER A 5 30.12 -63.74 7.01
CA SER A 5 29.10 -62.70 7.16
C SER A 5 28.31 -62.74 8.48
N GLY A 6 28.34 -63.85 9.23
CA GLY A 6 27.53 -64.03 10.45
C GLY A 6 28.06 -63.29 11.70
N SER A 7 29.37 -63.09 11.80
CA SER A 7 30.00 -62.49 13.00
C SER A 7 29.87 -60.96 13.03
N MET A 8 30.03 -60.31 11.87
CA MET A 8 30.12 -58.84 11.80
C MET A 8 28.76 -58.13 11.89
N ARG A 9 27.64 -58.81 11.58
CA ARG A 9 26.29 -58.26 11.79
C ARG A 9 25.94 -58.14 13.28
N ARG A 10 26.12 -59.20 14.08
CA ARG A 10 25.81 -59.17 15.53
C ARG A 10 26.61 -58.10 16.29
N ARG A 11 27.90 -57.90 15.94
CA ARG A 11 28.74 -56.84 16.52
C ARG A 11 28.28 -55.40 16.23
N LEU A 12 27.29 -55.20 15.36
CA LEU A 12 26.70 -53.89 15.06
C LEU A 12 25.27 -53.73 15.60
N GLU A 13 24.70 -54.75 16.25
CA GLU A 13 23.35 -54.72 16.84
C GLU A 13 23.41 -54.39 18.33
N ASP A 14 24.37 -54.97 19.08
CA ASP A 14 24.61 -54.71 20.51
C ASP A 14 25.35 -53.39 20.83
N GLN A 15 25.50 -52.48 19.86
CA GLN A 15 26.15 -51.19 20.10
C GLN A 15 25.15 -50.21 20.75
N GLU A 16 25.46 -49.75 21.96
CA GLU A 16 24.60 -48.81 22.70
C GLU A 16 24.91 -47.35 22.35
N PHE A 17 23.85 -46.55 22.15
CA PHE A 17 23.92 -45.16 21.75
C PHE A 17 23.26 -44.27 22.80
N THR A 18 23.90 -43.14 23.13
CA THR A 18 23.28 -42.13 24.00
C THR A 18 22.47 -41.14 23.18
N LEU A 19 21.15 -41.24 23.29
CA LEU A 19 20.20 -40.20 22.87
C LEU A 19 20.29 -39.03 23.86
N ARG A 20 20.28 -37.78 23.36
CA ARG A 20 20.09 -36.58 24.19
C ARG A 20 18.67 -36.09 23.97
N VAL A 21 17.79 -36.26 24.95
CA VAL A 21 16.39 -35.84 24.88
C VAL A 21 16.20 -34.62 25.78
N TYR A 22 15.64 -33.56 25.23
CA TYR A 22 15.46 -32.28 25.91
C TYR A 22 14.03 -32.21 26.47
N PRO A 23 13.82 -32.20 27.80
CA PRO A 23 12.47 -32.28 28.39
C PRO A 23 11.69 -30.96 28.36
N GLY A 24 12.34 -29.85 28.02
CA GLY A 24 11.70 -28.53 27.96
C GLY A 24 11.12 -28.13 29.31
N ALA A 25 9.82 -27.88 29.37
CA ALA A 25 9.12 -27.47 30.60
C ALA A 25 8.71 -28.64 31.51
N LEU A 26 9.02 -29.90 31.16
CA LEU A 26 8.62 -31.08 31.94
C LEU A 26 9.52 -31.37 33.16
N ALA A 27 10.72 -30.78 33.22
CA ALA A 27 11.64 -30.94 34.35
C ALA A 27 12.45 -29.65 34.57
N GLU A 28 12.17 -28.92 35.66
CA GLU A 28 12.88 -27.68 35.98
C GLU A 28 14.38 -27.90 36.18
N GLY A 29 15.20 -26.93 35.76
CA GLY A 29 16.67 -26.98 35.85
C GLY A 29 17.38 -27.96 34.91
N THR A 30 16.68 -28.89 34.25
CA THR A 30 17.29 -29.96 33.45
C THR A 30 17.34 -29.61 31.95
N ILE A 31 18.53 -29.28 31.43
CA ILE A 31 18.71 -28.89 30.03
C ILE A 31 18.42 -30.07 29.07
N TYR A 32 18.98 -31.26 29.34
CA TYR A 32 18.66 -32.50 28.63
C TYR A 32 18.86 -33.72 29.53
N CYS A 33 18.13 -34.79 29.26
CA CYS A 33 18.34 -36.11 29.84
C CYS A 33 19.04 -37.03 28.82
N PRO A 34 20.15 -37.69 29.18
CA PRO A 34 20.71 -38.77 28.38
C PRO A 34 19.87 -40.05 28.56
N VAL A 35 19.60 -40.75 27.46
CA VAL A 35 18.96 -42.08 27.44
C VAL A 35 19.88 -43.04 26.70
N THR A 36 20.18 -44.19 27.30
CA THR A 36 20.94 -45.26 26.65
C THR A 36 19.97 -46.11 25.85
N ALA A 37 20.20 -46.26 24.55
CA ALA A 37 19.29 -46.94 23.64
C ALA A 37 20.07 -47.75 22.58
N ARG A 38 19.54 -48.88 22.15
CA ARG A 38 20.07 -49.71 21.06
C ARG A 38 19.35 -49.39 19.75
N LYS A 39 19.84 -49.90 18.62
CA LYS A 39 19.25 -49.64 17.28
C LYS A 39 17.80 -50.10 17.14
N ASN A 40 17.35 -51.03 17.98
CA ASN A 40 15.99 -51.56 18.05
C ASN A 40 15.16 -51.01 19.22
N THR A 41 15.72 -50.14 20.07
CA THR A 41 14.97 -49.49 21.14
C THR A 41 13.96 -48.52 20.54
N THR A 42 12.69 -48.76 20.87
CA THR A 42 11.53 -48.00 20.40
C THR A 42 11.37 -46.68 21.14
N ALA A 43 10.58 -45.76 20.58
CA ALA A 43 10.25 -44.49 21.22
C ALA A 43 9.51 -44.72 22.54
N ALA A 44 8.63 -45.72 22.64
CA ALA A 44 7.94 -46.10 23.87
C ALA A 44 8.92 -46.46 25.01
N GLU A 45 9.88 -47.36 24.74
CA GLU A 45 10.91 -47.76 25.72
C GLU A 45 11.81 -46.59 26.14
N ALA A 46 12.16 -45.72 25.19
CA ALA A 46 12.91 -44.50 25.48
C ALA A 46 12.11 -43.49 26.34
N ILE A 47 10.79 -43.41 26.16
CA ILE A 47 9.88 -42.56 26.93
C ILE A 47 9.68 -43.09 28.35
N GLU A 48 9.47 -44.39 28.56
CA GLU A 48 9.40 -44.97 29.91
C GLU A 48 10.69 -44.72 30.70
N CYS A 49 11.86 -44.89 30.07
CA CYS A 49 13.15 -44.58 30.68
C CYS A 49 13.29 -43.08 31.06
N LEU A 50 12.66 -42.17 30.30
CA LEU A 50 12.59 -40.74 30.64
C LEU A 50 11.62 -40.45 31.78
N ILE A 51 10.45 -41.10 31.80
CA ILE A 51 9.44 -40.96 32.87
C ILE A 51 10.06 -41.38 34.21
N GLU A 52 10.80 -42.49 34.25
CA GLU A 52 11.51 -42.94 35.45
C GLU A 52 12.66 -42.00 35.85
N ARG A 53 13.50 -41.56 34.89
CA ARG A 53 14.67 -40.71 35.16
C ARG A 53 14.34 -39.25 35.52
N LEU A 54 13.20 -38.74 35.06
CA LEU A 54 12.74 -37.37 35.31
C LEU A 54 11.57 -37.31 36.30
N HIS A 55 11.18 -38.46 36.87
CA HIS A 55 10.08 -38.60 37.84
C HIS A 55 8.75 -38.00 37.37
N LEU A 56 8.40 -38.24 36.10
CA LEU A 56 7.19 -37.69 35.47
C LEU A 56 5.93 -38.49 35.86
N GLU A 57 4.78 -37.84 35.78
CA GLU A 57 3.49 -38.43 36.16
C GLU A 57 3.04 -39.50 35.15
N ARG A 58 3.10 -40.78 35.53
CA ARG A 58 2.65 -41.95 34.72
C ARG A 58 1.18 -41.91 34.28
N THR A 59 0.38 -40.99 34.81
CA THR A 59 -1.02 -40.76 34.42
C THR A 59 -1.18 -39.91 33.15
N LYS A 60 -0.08 -39.34 32.62
CA LYS A 60 -0.06 -38.53 31.40
C LYS A 60 0.60 -39.26 30.24
N CYS A 61 0.13 -38.98 29.03
CA CYS A 61 0.75 -39.50 27.81
C CYS A 61 1.89 -38.58 27.37
N TYR A 62 3.03 -39.16 26.99
CA TYR A 62 4.18 -38.44 26.46
C TYR A 62 4.55 -38.95 25.06
N VAL A 63 5.16 -38.09 24.25
CA VAL A 63 5.69 -38.42 22.92
C VAL A 63 7.06 -37.80 22.70
N LEU A 64 7.88 -38.46 21.87
CA LEU A 64 9.17 -37.96 21.44
C LEU A 64 9.00 -37.23 20.09
N ALA A 65 9.64 -36.07 19.92
CA ALA A 65 9.63 -35.32 18.67
C ALA A 65 11.05 -35.00 18.21
N GLU A 66 11.33 -35.23 16.93
CA GLU A 66 12.57 -34.84 16.25
C GLU A 66 12.44 -33.40 15.76
N VAL A 67 13.45 -32.56 16.01
CA VAL A 67 13.49 -31.16 15.58
C VAL A 67 14.84 -30.88 14.93
N LYS A 68 14.82 -30.26 13.73
CA LYS A 68 16.00 -29.97 12.92
C LYS A 68 16.69 -28.65 13.26
N GLU A 69 15.89 -27.62 13.54
CA GLU A 69 16.32 -26.22 13.73
C GLU A 69 15.49 -25.57 14.85
N PHE A 70 16.04 -24.58 15.55
CA PHE A 70 15.39 -23.98 16.72
C PHE A 70 14.12 -23.19 16.33
N GLY A 71 12.95 -23.77 16.61
CA GLY A 71 11.65 -23.23 16.19
C GLY A 71 11.17 -23.70 14.82
N GLY A 72 11.85 -24.69 14.21
CA GLY A 72 11.39 -25.39 13.01
C GLY A 72 10.30 -26.43 13.30
N GLU A 73 9.93 -27.21 12.27
CA GLU A 73 8.88 -28.24 12.36
C GLU A 73 9.26 -29.39 13.32
N GLU A 74 8.31 -29.80 14.16
CA GLU A 74 8.47 -30.94 15.09
C GLU A 74 7.91 -32.23 14.50
N TRP A 75 8.78 -33.19 14.19
CA TRP A 75 8.41 -34.50 13.64
C TRP A 75 8.21 -35.52 14.77
N ILE A 76 6.95 -35.78 15.10
CA ILE A 76 6.55 -36.70 16.17
C ILE A 76 6.90 -38.14 15.79
N LEU A 77 7.61 -38.86 16.67
CA LEU A 77 7.88 -40.29 16.51
C LEU A 77 6.68 -41.10 17.01
N ASN A 78 6.31 -42.14 16.27
CA ASN A 78 5.32 -43.12 16.71
C ASN A 78 5.92 -44.00 17.82
N PRO A 79 5.11 -44.58 18.73
CA PRO A 79 5.61 -45.41 19.84
C PRO A 79 6.56 -46.55 19.42
N GLY A 80 6.37 -47.13 18.23
CA GLY A 80 7.22 -48.18 17.65
C GLY A 80 8.39 -47.70 16.77
N ASP A 81 8.50 -46.39 16.48
CA ASP A 81 9.65 -45.86 15.74
C ASP A 81 10.91 -45.96 16.60
N CYS A 82 12.06 -46.30 16.02
CA CYS A 82 13.33 -46.41 16.74
C CYS A 82 14.11 -45.08 16.70
N PRO A 83 14.25 -44.30 17.80
CA PRO A 83 14.87 -42.97 17.76
C PRO A 83 16.35 -43.01 17.38
N VAL A 84 17.04 -44.10 17.73
CA VAL A 84 18.44 -44.34 17.33
C VAL A 84 18.60 -44.46 15.82
N GLN A 85 17.60 -45.00 15.10
CA GLN A 85 17.64 -45.09 13.64
C GLN A 85 17.39 -43.73 12.99
N ARG A 86 16.41 -42.95 13.49
CA ARG A 86 16.18 -41.55 13.08
C ARG A 86 17.46 -40.72 13.23
N MET A 87 18.09 -40.81 14.39
CA MET A 87 19.37 -40.15 14.71
C MET A 87 20.51 -40.52 13.73
N MET A 88 20.52 -41.73 13.18
CA MET A 88 21.53 -42.16 12.20
C MET A 88 21.29 -41.64 10.77
N LEU A 89 20.13 -41.02 10.51
CA LEU A 89 19.84 -40.33 9.24
C LEU A 89 20.27 -38.86 9.27
N TRP A 90 20.72 -38.34 10.42
CA TRP A 90 21.19 -36.96 10.56
C TRP A 90 22.50 -36.72 9.78
N PRO A 91 22.74 -35.49 9.29
CA PRO A 91 24.03 -35.12 8.68
C PRO A 91 25.20 -35.42 9.63
N ARG A 92 26.33 -35.91 9.10
CA ARG A 92 27.50 -36.28 9.92
C ARG A 92 28.01 -35.12 10.78
N SER A 93 27.92 -33.88 10.27
CA SER A 93 28.23 -32.66 11.01
C SER A 93 27.41 -32.48 12.31
N ALA A 94 26.14 -32.91 12.35
CA ALA A 94 25.30 -32.88 13.54
C ALA A 94 25.60 -34.04 14.52
N LEU A 95 26.10 -35.17 14.00
CA LEU A 95 26.55 -36.30 14.81
C LEU A 95 27.93 -36.06 15.45
N GLU A 96 28.83 -35.37 14.75
CA GLU A 96 30.21 -35.10 15.16
C GLU A 96 30.31 -33.89 16.12
N ASN A 97 29.53 -32.80 15.91
CA ASN A 97 29.58 -31.58 16.74
C ASN A 97 28.96 -31.70 18.15
N ARG A 98 28.91 -32.91 18.74
CA ARG A 98 28.34 -33.17 20.08
C ARG A 98 29.05 -32.48 21.24
N SER A 99 30.21 -31.86 21.00
CA SER A 99 31.02 -31.06 21.93
C SER A 99 30.85 -29.54 21.79
N GLY A 100 29.89 -29.06 20.99
CA GLY A 100 29.23 -27.77 21.22
C GLY A 100 30.01 -26.49 20.90
N LEU A 101 30.29 -26.23 19.60
CA LEU A 101 30.46 -24.85 19.12
C LEU A 101 30.11 -24.71 17.63
N GLY A 102 29.13 -23.85 17.30
CA GLY A 102 29.01 -23.18 16.00
C GLY A 102 28.75 -24.01 14.73
N SER A 103 27.53 -24.53 14.56
CA SER A 103 26.92 -24.82 13.24
C SER A 103 25.42 -24.49 13.28
N GLY A 104 24.78 -24.26 12.14
CA GLY A 104 23.37 -23.80 12.05
C GLY A 104 22.33 -24.89 12.31
N ASP A 105 22.62 -26.13 11.92
CA ASP A 105 21.71 -27.26 11.97
C ASP A 105 21.88 -28.03 13.30
N ASP A 106 20.89 -27.94 14.20
CA ASP A 106 20.98 -28.40 15.58
C ASP A 106 19.90 -29.47 15.88
N TYR A 107 20.08 -30.63 15.26
CA TYR A 107 19.17 -31.78 15.34
C TYR A 107 19.06 -32.32 16.77
N ARG A 108 17.83 -32.37 17.31
CA ARG A 108 17.53 -32.75 18.70
C ARG A 108 16.24 -33.57 18.81
N PHE A 109 16.13 -34.32 19.90
CA PHE A 109 14.84 -34.89 20.33
C PHE A 109 14.27 -34.09 21.51
N LEU A 110 13.00 -33.69 21.41
CA LEU A 110 12.21 -33.12 22.51
C LEU A 110 11.30 -34.20 23.11
N LEU A 111 11.02 -34.09 24.41
CA LEU A 111 9.89 -34.76 25.05
C LEU A 111 8.70 -33.80 25.12
N ARG A 112 7.51 -34.26 24.73
CA ARG A 112 6.26 -33.50 24.73
C ARG A 112 5.17 -34.25 25.49
N GLU A 113 4.33 -33.54 26.23
CA GLU A 113 3.09 -34.08 26.80
C GLU A 113 1.98 -34.08 25.74
N LYS A 114 1.11 -35.10 25.76
CA LYS A 114 0.05 -35.34 24.79
C LYS A 114 -1.30 -35.48 25.51
N ASN A 115 -2.27 -34.70 25.06
CA ASN A 115 -3.63 -34.68 25.57
C ASN A 115 -4.40 -35.95 25.17
N LEU A 116 -5.47 -36.26 25.92
CA LEU A 116 -6.34 -37.42 25.69
C LEU A 116 -7.09 -37.37 24.34
N ASP A 117 -7.23 -36.20 23.72
CA ASP A 117 -7.82 -36.00 22.39
C ASP A 117 -6.82 -36.28 21.24
N GLY A 118 -5.55 -36.55 21.56
CA GLY A 118 -4.48 -36.78 20.60
C GLY A 118 -3.63 -35.56 20.26
N SER A 119 -3.99 -34.36 20.72
CA SER A 119 -3.21 -33.13 20.50
C SER A 119 -1.97 -33.04 21.40
N ILE A 120 -0.92 -32.32 20.98
CA ILE A 120 0.27 -32.07 21.80
C ILE A 120 0.07 -30.82 22.67
N HIS A 121 0.40 -30.94 23.96
CA HIS A 121 0.31 -29.85 24.91
C HIS A 121 1.55 -28.94 24.82
N TYR A 122 1.46 -27.93 23.94
CA TYR A 122 2.49 -26.88 23.77
C TYR A 122 2.49 -25.87 24.92
N GLY A 123 2.80 -26.35 26.13
CA GLY A 123 2.84 -25.56 27.36
C GLY A 123 3.89 -24.44 27.35
N GLY A 124 3.49 -23.24 26.92
CA GLY A 124 4.10 -21.94 27.26
C GLY A 124 5.52 -21.62 26.76
N SER A 125 6.32 -22.60 26.34
CA SER A 125 7.78 -22.50 26.18
C SER A 125 8.27 -21.23 25.46
N LEU A 126 7.74 -20.91 24.27
CA LEU A 126 8.17 -19.75 23.49
C LEU A 126 7.84 -18.42 24.18
N GLN A 127 6.65 -18.31 24.81
CA GLN A 127 6.28 -17.14 25.61
C GLN A 127 7.06 -17.07 26.93
N MET A 128 7.43 -18.21 27.53
CA MET A 128 8.17 -18.21 28.78
C MET A 128 9.62 -17.77 28.58
N TRP A 129 10.29 -18.14 27.48
CA TRP A 129 11.63 -17.62 27.17
C TRP A 129 11.60 -16.10 26.91
N LEU A 130 10.56 -15.61 26.21
CA LEU A 130 10.30 -14.18 26.04
C LEU A 130 9.98 -13.45 27.36
N ARG A 131 9.27 -14.10 28.30
CA ARG A 131 9.05 -13.56 29.65
C ARG A 131 10.32 -13.56 30.50
N VAL A 132 11.16 -14.59 30.43
CA VAL A 132 12.44 -14.64 31.14
C VAL A 132 13.39 -13.55 30.63
N THR A 133 13.29 -13.13 29.37
CA THR A 133 13.96 -11.91 28.90
C THR A 133 13.27 -10.62 29.38
N GLU A 134 11.95 -10.47 29.21
CA GLU A 134 11.23 -9.25 29.63
C GLU A 134 11.29 -8.99 31.15
N GLU A 135 11.08 -10.01 31.98
CA GLU A 135 11.09 -9.86 33.44
C GLU A 135 12.50 -9.65 33.98
N ARG A 136 13.52 -10.27 33.38
CA ARG A 136 14.92 -9.96 33.70
C ARG A 136 15.28 -8.52 33.31
N GLN A 137 14.77 -8.03 32.18
CA GLN A 137 14.93 -6.64 31.77
C GLN A 137 14.20 -5.69 32.74
N ARG A 138 12.95 -6.00 33.13
CA ARG A 138 12.20 -5.25 34.16
C ARG A 138 12.81 -5.34 35.56
N MET A 139 13.50 -6.42 35.91
CA MET A 139 14.24 -6.55 37.18
C MET A 139 15.52 -5.71 37.18
N VAL A 140 16.19 -5.57 36.02
CA VAL A 140 17.32 -4.64 35.85
C VAL A 140 16.82 -3.18 35.86
N GLU A 141 15.72 -2.86 35.18
CA GLU A 141 15.07 -1.54 35.24
C GLU A 141 14.58 -1.15 36.64
N ARG A 142 14.20 -2.15 37.47
CA ARG A 142 13.79 -1.98 38.87
C ARG A 142 14.94 -2.14 39.88
N GLY A 143 16.18 -2.38 39.44
CA GLY A 143 17.37 -2.43 40.30
C GLY A 143 17.51 -3.68 41.18
N PHE A 144 16.76 -4.75 40.94
CA PHE A 144 16.84 -6.01 41.71
C PHE A 144 17.92 -6.99 41.21
N LEU A 145 18.61 -6.65 40.11
CA LEU A 145 19.80 -7.33 39.63
C LEU A 145 20.90 -6.28 39.38
N PRO A 146 22.17 -6.56 39.70
CA PRO A 146 23.26 -5.66 39.38
C PRO A 146 23.41 -5.52 37.86
N GLN A 147 23.49 -4.28 37.37
CA GLN A 147 23.79 -4.02 35.96
C GLN A 147 25.20 -4.52 35.63
N PRO A 148 25.42 -5.22 34.50
CA PRO A 148 26.77 -5.38 33.97
C PRO A 148 27.29 -3.98 33.60
N ALA A 149 28.46 -3.61 34.11
CA ALA A 149 29.01 -2.26 33.94
C ALA A 149 29.46 -2.00 32.49
N GLY A 150 28.53 -1.53 31.65
CA GLY A 150 28.77 -1.11 30.29
C GLY A 150 27.61 -0.25 29.79
N SER A 151 27.86 1.01 29.49
CA SER A 151 26.86 1.94 28.95
C SER A 151 26.34 1.47 27.59
N ASP A 152 25.03 1.55 27.38
CA ASP A 152 24.40 1.27 26.09
C ASP A 152 25.01 2.19 24.99
N PRO A 153 25.44 1.65 23.84
CA PRO A 153 26.24 2.40 22.87
C PRO A 153 25.39 3.47 22.15
N PRO A 154 25.88 4.73 22.06
CA PRO A 154 25.07 5.89 21.72
C PRO A 154 24.48 5.81 20.31
N SER A 155 23.23 6.23 20.17
CA SER A 155 22.48 6.24 18.89
C SER A 155 22.98 7.27 17.88
N ASP A 156 23.67 8.31 18.33
CA ASP A 156 24.42 9.27 17.50
C ASP A 156 25.89 9.27 17.94
N LEU A 157 26.81 9.06 17.00
CA LEU A 157 28.26 9.07 17.26
C LEU A 157 28.76 10.45 17.69
N CYS A 158 27.98 11.52 17.48
CA CYS A 158 28.27 12.85 18.02
C CYS A 158 28.18 12.90 19.56
N ALA A 159 27.60 11.91 20.23
CA ALA A 159 27.56 11.81 21.68
C ALA A 159 28.79 11.09 22.30
N LEU A 160 29.79 10.68 21.50
CA LEU A 160 31.00 10.04 22.01
C LEU A 160 31.88 11.04 22.80
N PRO A 161 32.34 10.70 24.02
CA PRO A 161 33.17 11.59 24.85
C PRO A 161 34.60 11.74 24.30
N GLU A 162 35.16 10.69 23.69
CA GLU A 162 36.45 10.72 23.02
C GLU A 162 36.30 10.33 21.55
N LEU A 163 36.71 11.23 20.64
CA LEU A 163 36.63 10.99 19.21
C LEU A 163 37.92 10.38 18.67
N THR A 164 38.02 9.05 18.76
CA THR A 164 39.06 8.25 18.11
C THR A 164 38.46 7.28 17.09
N GLU A 165 39.26 6.84 16.11
CA GLU A 165 38.87 5.77 15.19
C GLU A 165 38.40 4.52 15.93
N ARG A 166 39.09 4.20 17.04
CA ARG A 166 38.78 3.06 17.89
C ARG A 166 37.41 3.22 18.57
N ALA A 167 37.11 4.38 19.15
CA ALA A 167 35.82 4.63 19.79
C ALA A 167 34.63 4.54 18.81
N LEU A 168 34.80 5.06 17.58
CA LEU A 168 33.80 4.92 16.51
C LEU A 168 33.59 3.44 16.13
N LEU A 169 34.68 2.70 15.92
CA LEU A 169 34.63 1.29 15.55
C LEU A 169 34.02 0.42 16.66
N GLU A 170 34.40 0.65 17.92
CA GLU A 170 33.89 -0.07 19.09
C GLU A 170 32.40 0.22 19.34
N SER A 171 31.96 1.47 19.19
CA SER A 171 30.54 1.86 19.28
C SER A 171 29.68 1.19 18.19
N LEU A 172 30.11 1.28 16.93
CA LEU A 172 29.41 0.63 15.81
C LEU A 172 29.39 -0.90 15.93
N ARG A 173 30.49 -1.51 16.40
CA ARG A 173 30.58 -2.95 16.68
C ARG A 173 29.67 -3.38 17.83
N ALA A 174 29.51 -2.55 18.85
CA ALA A 174 28.58 -2.79 19.96
C ALA A 174 27.12 -2.72 19.50
N ARG A 175 26.74 -1.67 18.75
CA ARG A 175 25.38 -1.54 18.16
C ARG A 175 25.05 -2.69 17.22
N PHE A 176 25.98 -3.08 16.34
CA PHE A 176 25.79 -4.20 15.43
C PHE A 176 25.60 -5.55 16.16
N ARG A 177 26.29 -5.78 17.29
CA ARG A 177 26.06 -6.95 18.16
C ARG A 177 24.70 -6.94 18.90
N GLN A 178 24.05 -5.79 19.01
CA GLN A 178 22.67 -5.64 19.48
C GLN A 178 21.64 -5.67 18.34
N GLU A 179 22.02 -6.10 17.13
CA GLU A 179 21.24 -6.01 15.87
C GLU A 179 20.82 -4.58 15.45
N LYS A 180 21.33 -3.54 16.13
CA LYS A 180 21.07 -2.12 15.82
C LYS A 180 21.93 -1.66 14.64
N ILE A 181 21.55 -2.05 13.42
CA ILE A 181 22.29 -1.77 12.18
C ILE A 181 22.38 -0.29 11.77
N TYR A 182 21.55 0.57 12.38
CA TYR A 182 21.43 1.99 12.07
C TYR A 182 22.05 2.86 13.19
N THR A 183 22.83 3.87 12.81
CA THR A 183 23.46 4.83 13.75
C THR A 183 23.54 6.22 13.10
N TYR A 184 23.29 7.29 13.86
CA TYR A 184 23.40 8.68 13.36
C TYR A 184 24.83 9.25 13.47
N ILE A 185 25.10 10.23 12.62
CA ILE A 185 26.12 11.28 12.80
C ILE A 185 25.40 12.62 12.61
N GLY A 186 24.74 13.11 13.66
CA GLY A 186 23.81 14.24 13.58
C GLY A 186 22.68 13.97 12.58
N SER A 187 22.74 14.62 11.41
CA SER A 187 21.75 14.48 10.32
C SER A 187 22.09 13.42 9.27
N ILE A 188 23.22 12.71 9.40
CA ILE A 188 23.68 11.67 8.48
C ILE A 188 23.36 10.30 9.08
N LEU A 189 22.95 9.33 8.25
CA LEU A 189 22.65 7.96 8.69
C LEU A 189 23.73 6.98 8.21
N ILE A 190 24.39 6.29 9.14
CA ILE A 190 25.18 5.08 8.86
C ILE A 190 24.25 3.87 8.90
N VAL A 191 24.45 2.98 7.93
CA VAL A 191 23.79 1.68 7.80
C VAL A 191 24.86 0.61 7.66
N ILE A 192 24.89 -0.39 8.54
CA ILE A 192 25.81 -1.54 8.40
C ILE A 192 24.99 -2.74 7.92
N ASN A 193 25.33 -3.32 6.77
CA ASN A 193 24.60 -4.47 6.24
C ASN A 193 24.70 -5.69 7.19
N PRO A 194 23.59 -6.23 7.73
CA PRO A 194 23.63 -7.43 8.57
C PRO A 194 23.71 -8.74 7.79
N PHE A 195 23.49 -8.71 6.47
CA PHE A 195 23.29 -9.87 5.59
C PHE A 195 22.17 -10.85 6.02
N GLN A 196 21.26 -10.43 6.90
CA GLN A 196 20.01 -11.13 7.24
C GLN A 196 18.81 -10.17 7.18
N PHE A 197 17.59 -10.70 7.07
CA PHE A 197 16.38 -9.89 7.19
C PHE A 197 16.07 -9.60 8.66
N LEU A 198 15.88 -8.33 9.02
CA LEU A 198 15.51 -7.90 10.37
C LEU A 198 14.04 -7.46 10.41
N PRO A 199 13.27 -7.73 11.47
CA PRO A 199 11.83 -7.45 11.55
C PRO A 199 11.46 -5.94 11.65
N ILE A 200 12.47 -5.05 11.60
CA ILE A 200 12.35 -3.58 11.70
C ILE A 200 11.63 -2.92 10.51
N TYR A 201 11.48 -3.62 9.39
CA TYR A 201 10.83 -3.09 8.17
C TYR A 201 9.31 -3.36 8.13
N ASN A 202 8.71 -3.87 9.20
CA ASN A 202 7.28 -4.16 9.28
C ASN A 202 6.43 -2.86 9.16
N PRO A 203 5.25 -2.87 8.49
CA PRO A 203 4.38 -1.68 8.36
C PRO A 203 3.99 -0.98 9.68
N LYS A 204 4.08 -1.64 10.84
CA LYS A 204 3.97 -0.99 12.16
C LYS A 204 5.03 0.10 12.37
N TYR A 205 6.27 -0.11 11.90
CA TYR A 205 7.35 0.86 12.01
C TYR A 205 7.12 2.09 11.11
N VAL A 206 6.45 1.94 9.95
CA VAL A 206 6.08 3.09 9.11
C VAL A 206 5.23 4.09 9.90
N LYS A 207 4.27 3.60 10.70
CA LYS A 207 3.43 4.46 11.58
C LYS A 207 4.13 4.92 12.86
N LEU A 208 5.20 4.25 13.29
CA LEU A 208 5.98 4.64 14.47
C LEU A 208 6.84 5.89 14.21
N TYR A 209 7.37 6.03 12.99
CA TYR A 209 8.25 7.14 12.59
C TYR A 209 7.53 8.32 11.92
N ASP A 210 6.23 8.21 11.61
CA ASP A 210 5.40 9.31 11.06
C ASP A 210 5.46 10.55 11.97
N ASN A 211 5.84 11.69 11.38
CA ASN A 211 5.88 13.01 12.02
C ASN A 211 6.74 13.03 13.32
N HIS A 212 7.89 12.35 13.29
CA HIS A 212 8.85 12.28 14.39
C HIS A 212 10.16 12.98 14.04
N THR A 213 10.59 13.91 14.90
CA THR A 213 11.89 14.57 14.76
C THR A 213 13.04 13.58 14.90
N LEU A 214 14.08 13.73 14.07
CA LEU A 214 15.33 12.99 14.17
C LEU A 214 15.88 12.95 15.61
N GLY A 215 16.43 11.82 16.03
CA GLY A 215 16.97 11.61 17.39
C GLY A 215 15.94 11.37 18.51
N LYS A 216 14.63 11.56 18.28
CA LYS A 216 13.58 11.23 19.28
C LYS A 216 13.34 9.71 19.42
N LEU A 217 13.62 8.95 18.37
CA LEU A 217 13.53 7.49 18.31
C LEU A 217 14.92 6.93 17.97
N GLU A 218 15.10 5.60 18.07
CA GLU A 218 16.32 4.94 17.57
C GLU A 218 16.56 5.29 16.07
N PRO A 219 17.81 5.24 15.58
CA PRO A 219 18.12 5.57 14.22
C PRO A 219 17.45 4.62 13.23
N HIS A 220 16.82 5.16 12.19
CA HIS A 220 16.19 4.35 11.16
C HIS A 220 16.12 5.10 9.82
N ILE A 221 16.12 4.36 8.71
CA ILE A 221 15.98 4.95 7.37
C ILE A 221 14.63 5.67 7.18
N TYR A 222 13.59 5.20 7.86
CA TYR A 222 12.27 5.85 7.86
C TYR A 222 12.30 7.24 8.50
N ALA A 223 13.12 7.49 9.53
CA ALA A 223 13.26 8.81 10.13
C ALA A 223 13.88 9.83 9.14
N VAL A 224 14.83 9.40 8.31
CA VAL A 224 15.41 10.27 7.26
C VAL A 224 14.37 10.59 6.19
N ALA A 225 13.54 9.61 5.81
CA ALA A 225 12.46 9.78 4.84
C ALA A 225 11.34 10.70 5.36
N ASP A 226 10.89 10.54 6.61
CA ASP A 226 9.89 11.40 7.24
C ASP A 226 10.38 12.85 7.39
N VAL A 227 11.63 13.03 7.85
CA VAL A 227 12.24 14.37 7.99
C VAL A 227 12.38 15.05 6.63
N ALA A 228 12.80 14.33 5.58
CA ALA A 228 12.87 14.90 4.22
C ALA A 228 11.48 15.26 3.68
N TYR A 229 10.48 14.41 3.87
CA TYR A 229 9.10 14.66 3.45
C TYR A 229 8.48 15.88 4.16
N HIS A 230 8.64 15.96 5.49
CA HIS A 230 8.16 17.11 6.25
C HIS A 230 8.95 18.40 5.94
N ALA A 231 10.26 18.32 5.71
CA ALA A 231 11.08 19.46 5.27
C ALA A 231 10.66 19.98 3.89
N MET A 232 10.39 19.10 2.92
CA MET A 232 9.87 19.45 1.60
C MET A 232 8.59 20.30 1.70
N LEU A 233 7.63 19.84 2.51
CA LEU A 233 6.33 20.50 2.67
C LEU A 233 6.41 21.83 3.44
N GLN A 234 7.26 21.90 4.47
CA GLN A 234 7.46 23.10 5.27
C GLN A 234 8.25 24.19 4.51
N ARG A 235 9.31 23.81 3.80
CA ARG A 235 10.23 24.73 3.13
C ARG A 235 9.85 25.04 1.68
N ARG A 236 8.97 24.24 1.08
CA ARG A 236 8.56 24.32 -0.35
C ARG A 236 9.76 24.29 -1.32
N LYS A 237 10.79 23.51 -0.97
CA LYS A 237 11.98 23.23 -1.79
C LYS A 237 12.09 21.71 -2.01
N ASN A 238 12.52 21.30 -3.21
CA ASN A 238 12.85 19.91 -3.51
C ASN A 238 13.98 19.39 -2.60
N GLN A 239 13.93 18.11 -2.27
CA GLN A 239 14.89 17.42 -1.40
C GLN A 239 15.57 16.30 -2.19
N CYS A 240 16.78 15.93 -1.83
CA CYS A 240 17.45 14.75 -2.39
C CYS A 240 18.06 13.89 -1.28
N ILE A 241 18.09 12.57 -1.48
CA ILE A 241 18.63 11.61 -0.53
C ILE A 241 19.67 10.78 -1.27
N VAL A 242 20.93 10.98 -0.90
CA VAL A 242 22.11 10.40 -1.58
C VAL A 242 22.61 9.21 -0.79
N ILE A 243 22.47 8.02 -1.38
CA ILE A 243 22.88 6.74 -0.78
C ILE A 243 24.23 6.33 -1.38
N SER A 244 25.25 6.13 -0.53
CA SER A 244 26.64 5.89 -0.97
C SER A 244 27.36 4.85 -0.10
N GLY A 245 28.32 4.13 -0.68
CA GLY A 245 28.99 2.97 -0.05
C GLY A 245 29.51 1.95 -1.07
N GLU A 246 30.31 0.97 -0.65
CA GLU A 246 30.89 -0.10 -1.50
C GLU A 246 29.82 -0.95 -2.21
N SER A 247 30.21 -1.77 -3.20
CA SER A 247 29.31 -2.82 -3.69
C SER A 247 28.99 -3.85 -2.59
N GLY A 248 27.76 -4.37 -2.57
CA GLY A 248 27.28 -5.29 -1.52
C GLY A 248 26.94 -4.63 -0.16
N SER A 249 27.15 -3.33 0.02
CA SER A 249 26.86 -2.61 1.29
C SER A 249 25.36 -2.39 1.61
N GLY A 250 24.43 -2.83 0.74
CA GLY A 250 22.99 -2.72 0.99
C GLY A 250 22.31 -1.44 0.47
N LYS A 251 22.98 -0.65 -0.38
CA LYS A 251 22.42 0.57 -1.00
C LYS A 251 21.05 0.35 -1.64
N THR A 252 20.93 -0.61 -2.55
CA THR A 252 19.70 -0.90 -3.31
C THR A 252 18.52 -1.30 -2.43
N GLN A 253 18.76 -2.04 -1.35
CA GLN A 253 17.71 -2.37 -0.38
C GLN A 253 17.31 -1.14 0.45
N SER A 254 18.28 -0.29 0.83
CA SER A 254 18.03 1.00 1.48
C SER A 254 17.16 1.90 0.59
N THR A 255 17.45 2.00 -0.70
CA THR A 255 16.64 2.69 -1.72
C THR A 255 15.21 2.16 -1.73
N ASN A 256 15.05 0.83 -1.81
CA ASN A 256 13.73 0.20 -1.95
C ASN A 256 12.87 0.38 -0.68
N PHE A 257 13.45 0.24 0.52
CA PHE A 257 12.74 0.54 1.79
C PHE A 257 12.38 2.02 1.93
N LEU A 258 13.26 2.92 1.48
CA LEU A 258 13.02 4.36 1.56
C LEU A 258 11.91 4.82 0.60
N ILE A 259 11.90 4.32 -0.64
CA ILE A 259 10.81 4.57 -1.60
C ILE A 259 9.47 4.03 -1.06
N HIS A 260 9.45 2.83 -0.47
CA HIS A 260 8.24 2.27 0.15
C HIS A 260 7.72 3.12 1.33
N HIS A 261 8.61 3.77 2.10
CA HIS A 261 8.18 4.70 3.16
C HIS A 261 7.67 6.03 2.57
N LEU A 262 8.37 6.58 1.58
CA LEU A 262 8.01 7.82 0.89
C LEU A 262 6.67 7.75 0.14
N THR A 263 6.26 6.58 -0.35
CA THR A 263 4.90 6.37 -0.88
C THR A 263 3.86 6.14 0.22
N ALA A 264 4.23 5.45 1.32
CA ALA A 264 3.31 5.22 2.44
C ALA A 264 2.92 6.50 3.21
N LEU A 265 3.81 7.48 3.36
CA LEU A 265 3.51 8.78 4.00
C LEU A 265 2.39 9.57 3.28
N SER A 266 2.12 9.25 2.00
CA SER A 266 1.02 9.83 1.21
C SER A 266 -0.37 9.30 1.57
N GLN A 267 -0.49 8.24 2.38
CA GLN A 267 -1.75 7.50 2.61
C GLN A 267 -2.75 8.18 3.57
N LYS A 268 -2.88 9.51 3.47
CA LYS A 268 -3.99 10.29 4.06
C LYS A 268 -5.24 10.29 3.15
N GLY A 269 -5.23 9.46 2.10
CA GLY A 269 -6.37 9.04 1.28
C GLY A 269 -6.17 7.58 0.81
N PHE A 270 -7.17 7.02 0.12
CA PHE A 270 -7.07 5.67 -0.46
C PHE A 270 -5.84 5.56 -1.39
N ALA A 271 -5.08 4.47 -1.25
CA ALA A 271 -3.91 4.21 -2.09
C ALA A 271 -4.29 4.25 -3.58
N SER A 272 -3.54 5.00 -4.38
CA SER A 272 -3.78 5.07 -5.81
C SER A 272 -3.03 3.95 -6.55
N GLY A 273 -3.33 3.75 -7.83
CA GLY A 273 -2.56 2.81 -8.66
C GLY A 273 -1.09 3.23 -8.83
N VAL A 274 -0.77 4.52 -8.66
CA VAL A 274 0.56 5.08 -8.90
C VAL A 274 1.59 4.49 -7.93
N GLU A 275 1.26 4.32 -6.64
CA GLU A 275 2.16 3.74 -5.64
C GLU A 275 2.54 2.29 -5.98
N GLN A 276 1.62 1.50 -6.55
CA GLN A 276 1.91 0.14 -7.01
C GLN A 276 2.82 0.14 -8.25
N ILE A 277 2.59 1.05 -9.21
CA ILE A 277 3.43 1.22 -10.40
C ILE A 277 4.85 1.67 -10.00
N ILE A 278 5.00 2.55 -9.01
CA ILE A 278 6.30 2.98 -8.44
C ILE A 278 7.07 1.78 -7.88
N LEU A 279 6.41 0.89 -7.13
CA LEU A 279 7.06 -0.30 -6.55
C LEU A 279 7.34 -1.38 -7.62
N GLY A 280 6.45 -1.54 -8.61
CA GLY A 280 6.62 -2.44 -9.75
C GLY A 280 7.76 -2.05 -10.70
N ALA A 281 8.16 -0.77 -10.72
CA ALA A 281 9.33 -0.31 -11.47
C ALA A 281 10.66 -0.95 -11.00
N GLY A 282 10.76 -1.31 -9.71
CA GLY A 282 11.97 -1.87 -9.11
C GLY A 282 12.44 -3.18 -9.78
N PRO A 283 11.67 -4.28 -9.70
CA PRO A 283 12.08 -5.58 -10.25
C PRO A 283 12.44 -5.56 -11.74
N VAL A 284 11.75 -4.76 -12.56
CA VAL A 284 12.05 -4.64 -14.00
C VAL A 284 13.40 -3.96 -14.23
N LEU A 285 13.71 -2.92 -13.46
CA LEU A 285 15.01 -2.23 -13.54
C LEU A 285 16.15 -3.06 -12.95
N GLU A 286 15.89 -3.88 -11.92
CA GLU A 286 16.89 -4.81 -11.38
C GLU A 286 17.19 -5.96 -12.35
N ALA A 287 16.18 -6.55 -13.00
CA ALA A 287 16.40 -7.67 -13.94
C ALA A 287 17.25 -7.30 -15.18
N PHE A 288 17.07 -6.08 -15.73
CA PHE A 288 17.80 -5.58 -16.89
C PHE A 288 19.01 -4.69 -16.56
N GLY A 289 19.22 -4.35 -15.28
CA GLY A 289 20.25 -3.41 -14.83
C GLY A 289 21.20 -3.94 -13.76
N ASN A 290 20.88 -5.06 -13.11
CA ASN A 290 21.73 -5.69 -12.10
C ASN A 290 22.32 -7.02 -12.61
N ALA A 291 23.41 -7.46 -11.98
CA ALA A 291 24.06 -8.75 -12.24
C ALA A 291 24.76 -9.30 -10.97
N LYS A 292 25.13 -10.60 -11.02
CA LYS A 292 26.05 -11.19 -10.03
C LYS A 292 27.49 -10.77 -10.34
N THR A 293 28.12 -10.18 -9.33
CA THR A 293 29.56 -9.87 -9.27
C THR A 293 30.26 -10.84 -8.32
N ALA A 294 31.60 -10.84 -8.30
CA ALA A 294 32.40 -11.66 -7.37
C ALA A 294 32.14 -11.37 -5.87
N HIS A 295 31.45 -10.29 -5.52
CA HIS A 295 31.21 -9.83 -4.14
C HIS A 295 29.73 -9.58 -3.79
N ASN A 296 28.83 -9.57 -4.78
CA ASN A 296 27.42 -9.28 -4.58
C ASN A 296 26.58 -9.99 -5.66
N ASN A 297 25.62 -10.82 -5.23
CA ASN A 297 24.76 -11.61 -6.11
C ASN A 297 23.74 -10.78 -6.90
N ASN A 298 23.36 -9.59 -6.41
CA ASN A 298 22.44 -8.66 -7.07
C ASN A 298 23.04 -7.24 -6.99
N SER A 299 23.94 -6.91 -7.92
CA SER A 299 24.64 -5.62 -7.98
C SER A 299 24.14 -4.78 -9.14
N SER A 300 23.60 -3.59 -8.86
CA SER A 300 23.28 -2.62 -9.91
C SER A 300 24.53 -2.20 -10.68
N ARG A 301 24.50 -2.42 -12.00
CA ARG A 301 25.53 -2.04 -12.97
C ARG A 301 25.13 -0.80 -13.77
N PHE A 302 24.22 0.00 -13.19
CA PHE A 302 23.84 1.34 -13.59
C PHE A 302 23.47 2.17 -12.37
N GLY A 303 23.56 3.49 -12.48
CA GLY A 303 23.05 4.42 -11.47
C GLY A 303 21.60 4.81 -11.76
N LYS A 304 20.75 4.82 -10.72
CA LYS A 304 19.35 5.23 -10.79
C LYS A 304 19.10 6.44 -9.88
N PHE A 305 18.47 7.46 -10.44
CA PHE A 305 17.88 8.57 -9.67
C PHE A 305 16.36 8.46 -9.78
N ILE A 306 15.70 8.15 -8.66
CA ILE A 306 14.24 8.00 -8.59
C ILE A 306 13.67 9.25 -7.93
N GLN A 307 13.07 10.12 -8.74
CA GLN A 307 12.38 11.32 -8.27
C GLN A 307 10.90 11.01 -8.04
N VAL A 308 10.47 11.01 -6.78
CA VAL A 308 9.05 10.95 -6.41
C VAL A 308 8.48 12.36 -6.44
N ASN A 309 7.39 12.56 -7.18
CA ASN A 309 6.74 13.86 -7.37
C ASN A 309 5.50 13.97 -6.49
N TYR A 310 5.37 15.09 -5.79
CA TYR A 310 4.30 15.37 -4.83
C TYR A 310 3.51 16.63 -5.19
N GLN A 311 2.23 16.62 -4.85
CA GLN A 311 1.40 17.82 -4.79
C GLN A 311 1.73 18.64 -3.54
N GLU A 312 1.33 19.92 -3.53
CA GLU A 312 1.49 20.80 -2.36
C GLU A 312 0.74 20.32 -1.09
N SER A 313 -0.19 19.37 -1.25
CA SER A 313 -0.90 18.66 -0.19
C SER A 313 -0.08 17.56 0.50
N GLY A 314 1.07 17.16 -0.07
CA GLY A 314 1.83 15.97 0.33
C GLY A 314 1.40 14.66 -0.35
N THR A 315 0.38 14.67 -1.22
CA THR A 315 -0.01 13.47 -1.96
C THR A 315 0.96 13.17 -3.11
N VAL A 316 1.37 11.90 -3.28
CA VAL A 316 2.13 11.43 -4.44
C VAL A 316 1.32 11.67 -5.72
N ARG A 317 1.97 12.30 -6.71
CA ARG A 317 1.39 12.63 -8.02
C ARG A 317 1.80 11.62 -9.10
N GLY A 318 3.05 11.16 -9.02
CA GLY A 318 3.76 10.35 -10.00
C GLY A 318 5.22 10.17 -9.59
N ALA A 319 6.03 9.54 -10.44
CA ALA A 319 7.47 9.48 -10.28
C ALA A 319 8.21 9.56 -11.62
N TYR A 320 9.53 9.72 -11.56
CA TYR A 320 10.42 9.73 -12.71
C TYR A 320 11.74 9.04 -12.37
N VAL A 321 12.26 8.21 -13.27
CA VAL A 321 13.52 7.48 -13.13
C VAL A 321 14.51 7.96 -14.19
N GLU A 322 15.61 8.56 -13.74
CA GLU A 322 16.72 8.95 -14.60
C GLU A 322 17.85 7.92 -14.46
N LYS A 323 18.34 7.37 -15.58
CA LYS A 323 19.43 6.38 -15.60
C LYS A 323 20.78 7.03 -15.92
N TYR A 324 21.83 6.49 -15.34
CA TYR A 324 23.22 6.93 -15.52
C TYR A 324 24.12 5.71 -15.71
N LEU A 325 25.04 5.75 -16.69
CA LEU A 325 26.05 4.71 -17.00
C LEU A 325 25.58 3.25 -16.87
N LEU A 326 25.05 2.66 -17.95
CA LEU A 326 24.92 1.19 -18.02
C LEU A 326 26.27 0.55 -18.39
N GLU A 327 26.72 -0.46 -17.63
CA GLU A 327 27.93 -1.24 -17.91
C GLU A 327 27.74 -2.15 -19.15
N LYS A 328 27.94 -1.59 -20.34
CA LYS A 328 27.70 -2.30 -21.61
C LYS A 328 28.58 -3.54 -21.79
N SER A 329 29.84 -3.52 -21.35
CA SER A 329 30.80 -4.60 -21.56
C SER A 329 30.41 -5.92 -20.89
N ARG A 330 29.69 -5.88 -19.76
CA ARG A 330 29.14 -7.07 -19.09
C ARG A 330 28.28 -7.95 -20.00
N LEU A 331 27.70 -7.37 -21.06
CA LEU A 331 26.93 -8.13 -22.05
C LEU A 331 27.79 -9.14 -22.82
N VAL A 332 29.06 -8.81 -23.11
CA VAL A 332 29.92 -9.56 -24.04
C VAL A 332 31.16 -10.17 -23.37
N TYR A 333 31.46 -9.76 -22.15
CA TYR A 333 32.57 -10.25 -21.34
C TYR A 333 32.19 -10.24 -19.86
N GLN A 334 32.55 -11.30 -19.13
CA GLN A 334 32.37 -11.42 -17.69
C GLN A 334 33.63 -12.04 -17.07
N GLU A 335 34.06 -11.53 -15.93
CA GLU A 335 35.20 -12.10 -15.18
C GLU A 335 34.83 -13.40 -14.46
N HIS A 336 35.84 -14.11 -13.95
CA HIS A 336 35.63 -15.36 -13.22
C HIS A 336 34.67 -15.19 -12.02
N ASN A 337 33.75 -16.14 -11.85
CA ASN A 337 32.61 -16.09 -10.91
C ASN A 337 31.55 -14.98 -11.15
N GLU A 338 31.71 -14.10 -12.13
CA GLU A 338 30.70 -13.09 -12.50
C GLU A 338 29.72 -13.57 -13.58
N ARG A 339 28.49 -13.04 -13.55
CA ARG A 339 27.44 -13.32 -14.54
C ARG A 339 27.11 -12.10 -15.40
N ASN A 340 26.41 -12.37 -16.50
CA ASN A 340 25.70 -11.37 -17.31
C ASN A 340 24.47 -10.84 -16.55
N TYR A 341 23.68 -9.95 -17.17
CA TYR A 341 22.45 -9.39 -16.57
C TYR A 341 21.41 -10.47 -16.25
N HIS A 342 20.68 -10.30 -15.13
CA HIS A 342 19.77 -11.34 -14.61
C HIS A 342 18.69 -11.80 -15.59
N VAL A 343 18.15 -10.89 -16.41
CA VAL A 343 17.10 -11.19 -17.40
C VAL A 343 17.42 -12.37 -18.34
N PHE A 344 18.68 -12.57 -18.72
CA PHE A 344 19.06 -13.71 -19.57
C PHE A 344 18.83 -15.05 -18.86
N TYR A 345 19.25 -15.14 -17.59
CA TYR A 345 19.09 -16.34 -16.77
C TYR A 345 17.62 -16.56 -16.38
N TYR A 346 16.88 -15.49 -16.06
CA TYR A 346 15.46 -15.55 -15.77
C TYR A 346 14.66 -16.06 -16.99
N LEU A 347 14.95 -15.57 -18.20
CA LEU A 347 14.29 -16.03 -19.43
C LEU A 347 14.60 -17.51 -19.71
N LEU A 348 15.86 -17.94 -19.60
CA LEU A 348 16.23 -19.34 -19.83
C LEU A 348 15.63 -20.29 -18.78
N ALA A 349 15.53 -19.87 -17.51
CA ALA A 349 14.94 -20.67 -16.44
C ALA A 349 13.41 -20.73 -16.51
N GLY A 350 12.74 -19.61 -16.78
CA GLY A 350 11.28 -19.47 -16.63
C GLY A 350 10.45 -19.58 -17.90
N ALA A 351 11.03 -19.52 -19.11
CA ALA A 351 10.27 -19.68 -20.35
C ALA A 351 9.64 -21.08 -20.46
N SER A 352 8.37 -21.12 -20.90
CA SER A 352 7.64 -22.38 -21.13
C SER A 352 8.26 -23.20 -22.27
N GLU A 353 7.89 -24.49 -22.37
CA GLU A 353 8.36 -25.33 -23.48
C GLU A 353 7.95 -24.80 -24.86
N GLU A 354 6.77 -24.20 -24.97
CA GLU A 354 6.28 -23.57 -26.22
C GLU A 354 7.16 -22.37 -26.59
N GLU A 355 7.43 -21.49 -25.62
CA GLU A 355 8.31 -20.33 -25.81
C GLU A 355 9.74 -20.78 -26.15
N ARG A 356 10.32 -21.73 -25.41
CA ARG A 356 11.65 -22.30 -25.69
C ARG A 356 11.77 -22.85 -27.11
N LYS A 357 10.75 -23.58 -27.60
CA LYS A 357 10.69 -24.11 -28.97
C LYS A 357 10.54 -22.98 -30.00
N SER A 358 9.70 -21.98 -29.76
CA SER A 358 9.45 -20.86 -30.68
C SER A 358 10.57 -19.81 -30.73
N PHE A 359 11.33 -19.65 -29.66
CA PHE A 359 12.44 -18.71 -29.53
C PHE A 359 13.82 -19.36 -29.71
N HIS A 360 13.86 -20.66 -30.01
CA HIS A 360 15.07 -21.48 -30.14
C HIS A 360 16.03 -21.30 -28.95
N LEU A 361 15.48 -21.40 -27.73
CA LEU A 361 16.27 -21.26 -26.50
C LEU A 361 17.08 -22.54 -26.23
N LEU A 362 18.40 -22.38 -26.25
CA LEU A 362 19.39 -23.39 -25.89
C LEU A 362 19.68 -23.34 -24.38
N LYS A 363 20.57 -24.21 -23.88
CA LYS A 363 21.05 -24.11 -22.50
C LYS A 363 22.03 -22.94 -22.33
N PRO A 364 22.26 -22.43 -21.10
CA PRO A 364 23.16 -21.30 -20.86
C PRO A 364 24.57 -21.51 -21.40
N GLU A 365 25.08 -22.75 -21.36
CA GLU A 365 26.45 -23.10 -21.73
C GLU A 365 26.68 -23.09 -23.26
N GLU A 366 25.59 -23.08 -24.04
CA GLU A 366 25.62 -23.03 -25.51
C GLU A 366 25.70 -21.58 -26.04
N TYR A 367 25.53 -20.58 -25.17
CA TYR A 367 25.58 -19.15 -25.50
C TYR A 367 26.93 -18.54 -25.16
N HIS A 368 27.73 -18.14 -26.16
CA HIS A 368 29.05 -17.50 -26.00
C HIS A 368 29.05 -16.21 -25.13
N TYR A 369 27.90 -15.59 -24.83
CA TYR A 369 27.79 -14.46 -23.89
C TYR A 369 27.37 -14.86 -22.45
N LEU A 370 27.21 -16.15 -22.17
CA LEU A 370 26.86 -16.72 -20.86
C LEU A 370 27.89 -17.79 -20.48
N ASN A 371 28.37 -17.78 -19.24
CA ASN A 371 29.59 -18.49 -18.82
C ASN A 371 29.40 -19.40 -17.60
N GLN A 372 28.17 -19.61 -17.13
CA GLN A 372 27.86 -20.31 -15.87
C GLN A 372 26.58 -21.16 -15.98
N VAL A 373 26.64 -22.33 -15.36
CA VAL A 373 25.52 -23.28 -15.23
C VAL A 373 24.43 -22.72 -14.29
N LEU A 374 23.18 -23.12 -14.52
CA LEU A 374 22.02 -22.78 -13.68
C LEU A 374 21.78 -23.83 -12.59
N GLU A 375 21.80 -23.39 -11.33
CA GLU A 375 21.29 -24.14 -10.18
C GLU A 375 20.33 -23.25 -9.36
N GLY A 376 19.24 -23.83 -8.83
CA GLY A 376 18.30 -23.18 -7.90
C GLY A 376 16.89 -22.91 -8.45
N GLU A 377 15.86 -23.18 -7.63
CA GLU A 377 14.44 -22.96 -7.96
C GLU A 377 14.02 -21.48 -7.92
N ASP A 378 14.79 -20.63 -7.20
CA ASP A 378 14.52 -19.20 -7.04
C ASP A 378 14.40 -18.44 -8.36
N LEU A 379 15.20 -18.81 -9.37
CA LEU A 379 15.30 -18.08 -10.63
C LEU A 379 14.01 -18.15 -11.47
N LYS A 380 13.17 -19.17 -11.24
CA LYS A 380 11.84 -19.26 -11.85
C LYS A 380 10.86 -18.30 -11.15
N HIS A 381 10.87 -18.25 -9.83
CA HIS A 381 10.06 -17.34 -9.03
C HIS A 381 10.40 -15.87 -9.32
N ASP A 382 11.69 -15.54 -9.51
CA ASP A 382 12.12 -14.20 -9.95
C ASP A 382 11.66 -13.86 -11.38
N PHE A 383 11.55 -14.85 -12.29
CA PHE A 383 10.98 -14.64 -13.62
C PHE A 383 9.47 -14.41 -13.58
N GLU A 384 8.72 -15.19 -12.80
CA GLU A 384 7.27 -15.00 -12.58
C GLU A 384 7.00 -13.62 -11.94
N ARG A 385 7.84 -13.21 -10.98
CA ARG A 385 7.85 -11.86 -10.37
C ARG A 385 8.17 -10.75 -11.38
N LEU A 386 9.12 -10.98 -12.31
CA LEU A 386 9.43 -10.05 -13.40
C LEU A 386 8.24 -9.92 -14.36
N GLN A 387 7.59 -11.02 -14.73
CA GLN A 387 6.38 -10.99 -15.58
C GLN A 387 5.27 -10.16 -14.94
N LEU A 388 4.93 -10.43 -13.66
CA LEU A 388 3.93 -9.65 -12.92
C LEU A 388 4.28 -8.15 -12.85
N ALA A 389 5.55 -7.81 -12.60
CA ALA A 389 6.01 -6.42 -12.58
C ALA A 389 5.93 -5.76 -13.97
N MET A 390 6.22 -6.50 -15.05
CA MET A 390 6.09 -6.02 -16.43
C MET A 390 4.61 -5.83 -16.84
N GLU A 391 3.69 -6.68 -16.38
CA GLU A 391 2.24 -6.51 -16.57
C GLU A 391 1.72 -5.26 -15.85
N MET A 392 2.15 -5.02 -14.60
CA MET A 392 1.80 -3.79 -13.83
C MET A 392 2.28 -2.50 -14.51
N LEU A 393 3.37 -2.55 -15.28
CA LEU A 393 3.89 -1.42 -16.07
C LEU A 393 3.35 -1.40 -17.52
N TYR A 394 2.37 -2.25 -17.86
CA TYR A 394 1.74 -2.37 -19.17
C TYR A 394 2.70 -2.73 -20.32
N PHE A 395 3.69 -3.60 -20.08
CA PHE A 395 4.47 -4.24 -21.15
C PHE A 395 3.74 -5.47 -21.69
N SER A 396 3.92 -5.73 -22.98
CA SER A 396 3.55 -7.01 -23.62
C SER A 396 4.81 -7.87 -23.77
N PHE A 397 4.79 -9.10 -23.27
CA PHE A 397 5.99 -9.95 -23.15
C PHE A 397 6.47 -10.49 -24.51
N VAL A 398 7.52 -9.90 -25.09
CA VAL A 398 8.26 -10.41 -26.26
C VAL A 398 9.73 -9.93 -26.22
N CYS A 399 10.64 -10.77 -26.74
CA CYS A 399 11.98 -10.45 -27.25
C CYS A 399 13.15 -10.26 -26.26
N LEU A 400 13.98 -11.31 -26.11
CA LEU A 400 15.43 -11.17 -25.93
C LEU A 400 16.21 -12.44 -26.36
N CYS A 401 16.71 -12.49 -27.61
CA CYS A 401 17.65 -13.52 -28.12
C CYS A 401 18.68 -12.88 -29.06
N LEU A 402 19.99 -13.07 -28.83
CA LEU A 402 21.09 -12.57 -29.69
C LEU A 402 22.34 -13.48 -29.72
N GLN A 403 22.16 -14.73 -30.14
CA GLN A 403 23.16 -15.71 -30.60
C GLN A 403 22.37 -16.86 -31.25
N THR A 404 22.84 -17.62 -32.25
CA THR A 404 24.17 -17.84 -32.86
C THR A 404 24.36 -17.11 -34.22
N PRO A 405 25.51 -17.22 -34.92
CA PRO A 405 25.67 -16.75 -36.30
C PRO A 405 25.02 -17.65 -37.39
N ASP A 406 23.98 -18.41 -37.05
CA ASP A 406 23.19 -19.20 -38.01
C ASP A 406 21.87 -18.47 -38.39
N LEU A 407 21.10 -19.06 -39.31
CA LEU A 407 19.90 -18.46 -39.93
C LEU A 407 18.86 -17.91 -38.92
N SER A 408 18.84 -18.40 -37.68
CA SER A 408 17.91 -17.97 -36.61
C SER A 408 17.98 -16.47 -36.31
N LEU A 409 19.18 -15.87 -36.29
CA LEU A 409 19.34 -14.45 -35.93
C LEU A 409 18.69 -13.50 -36.97
N VAL A 410 18.70 -13.93 -38.24
CA VAL A 410 18.04 -13.23 -39.36
C VAL A 410 16.53 -13.22 -39.17
N VAL A 411 15.96 -14.34 -38.70
CA VAL A 411 14.52 -14.50 -38.43
C VAL A 411 14.06 -13.60 -37.27
N PHE A 412 14.80 -13.53 -36.17
CA PHE A 412 14.45 -12.66 -35.03
C PHE A 412 14.56 -11.17 -35.35
N LEU A 413 15.66 -10.76 -36.00
CA LEU A 413 15.86 -9.37 -36.43
C LEU A 413 14.99 -9.00 -37.64
N GLN A 414 14.41 -9.98 -38.34
CA GLN A 414 13.62 -9.81 -39.58
C GLN A 414 14.29 -8.91 -40.63
N VAL A 415 15.60 -9.08 -40.79
CA VAL A 415 16.44 -8.42 -41.82
C VAL A 415 16.68 -9.39 -42.99
N LYS A 416 17.48 -8.98 -43.98
CA LYS A 416 18.05 -9.92 -44.97
C LYS A 416 19.36 -10.52 -44.42
N GLU A 417 19.57 -11.80 -44.65
CA GLU A 417 20.80 -12.52 -44.29
C GLU A 417 22.04 -11.93 -44.97
N GLU A 418 21.98 -11.75 -46.30
CA GLU A 418 23.00 -11.09 -47.14
C GLU A 418 23.50 -9.78 -46.51
N MET A 419 22.55 -8.92 -46.09
CA MET A 419 22.82 -7.59 -45.55
C MET A 419 23.36 -7.63 -44.11
N LEU A 420 23.01 -8.65 -43.32
CA LEU A 420 23.56 -8.87 -41.99
C LEU A 420 25.01 -9.37 -42.09
N LEU A 421 25.26 -10.35 -42.96
CA LEU A 421 26.58 -10.89 -43.21
C LEU A 421 27.52 -9.80 -43.76
N GLU A 422 27.08 -9.03 -44.75
CA GLU A 422 27.87 -7.91 -45.31
C GLU A 422 28.22 -6.86 -44.25
N ALA A 423 27.28 -6.48 -43.38
CA ALA A 423 27.50 -5.47 -42.34
C ALA A 423 28.41 -5.94 -41.18
N LEU A 424 28.46 -7.25 -40.92
CA LEU A 424 29.34 -7.87 -39.92
C LEU A 424 30.72 -8.27 -40.47
N THR A 425 30.85 -8.46 -41.79
CA THR A 425 32.10 -8.92 -42.45
C THR A 425 32.82 -7.85 -43.27
N THR A 426 32.18 -6.70 -43.58
CA THR A 426 32.80 -5.61 -44.34
C THR A 426 32.63 -4.23 -43.68
N ARG A 427 33.57 -3.32 -43.95
CA ARG A 427 33.44 -1.88 -43.67
C ARG A 427 33.18 -1.12 -44.97
N LYS A 428 32.22 -0.20 -44.94
CA LYS A 428 31.93 0.73 -46.04
C LYS A 428 32.47 2.10 -45.68
N THR A 429 33.52 2.53 -46.37
CA THR A 429 34.16 3.83 -46.20
C THR A 429 33.92 4.71 -47.41
N VAL A 430 33.22 5.83 -47.21
CA VAL A 430 32.95 6.82 -48.26
C VAL A 430 34.07 7.86 -48.26
N THR A 431 34.88 7.87 -49.32
CA THR A 431 35.86 8.92 -49.61
C THR A 431 35.23 9.96 -50.56
N VAL A 432 35.99 10.96 -51.01
CA VAL A 432 35.46 12.00 -51.90
C VAL A 432 35.28 11.43 -53.32
N GLY A 433 34.08 10.94 -53.60
CA GLY A 433 33.66 10.38 -54.90
C GLY A 433 33.40 8.88 -54.87
N GLU A 434 34.10 8.12 -54.03
CA GLU A 434 34.11 6.65 -54.08
C GLU A 434 33.62 5.98 -52.79
N LYS A 435 33.10 4.75 -52.94
CA LYS A 435 32.69 3.87 -51.84
C LYS A 435 33.65 2.69 -51.75
N LEU A 436 34.67 2.80 -50.92
CA LEU A 436 35.60 1.72 -50.66
C LEU A 436 34.96 0.71 -49.71
N ILE A 437 34.74 -0.53 -50.18
CA ILE A 437 34.30 -1.67 -49.36
C ILE A 437 35.53 -2.53 -49.06
N VAL A 438 35.78 -2.84 -47.78
CA VAL A 438 36.94 -3.63 -47.34
C VAL A 438 36.48 -4.72 -46.37
N PRO A 439 36.92 -5.99 -46.50
CA PRO A 439 36.61 -7.03 -45.53
C PRO A 439 37.30 -6.76 -44.18
N TYR A 440 36.67 -7.18 -43.08
CA TYR A 440 37.25 -7.19 -41.74
C TYR A 440 38.20 -8.38 -41.56
N LYS A 441 39.21 -8.20 -40.71
CA LYS A 441 39.91 -9.32 -40.06
C LYS A 441 39.00 -9.98 -39.03
N LEU A 442 39.24 -11.26 -38.70
CA LEU A 442 38.43 -12.03 -37.74
C LEU A 442 38.22 -11.30 -36.41
N ALA A 443 39.28 -10.70 -35.84
CA ALA A 443 39.19 -9.91 -34.61
C ALA A 443 38.37 -8.61 -34.77
N GLU A 444 38.48 -7.93 -35.92
CA GLU A 444 37.65 -6.76 -36.22
C GLU A 444 36.17 -7.16 -36.30
N ALA A 445 35.83 -8.24 -37.02
CA ALA A 445 34.45 -8.76 -37.11
C ALA A 445 33.88 -9.13 -35.72
N GLY A 446 34.70 -9.72 -34.85
CA GLY A 446 34.35 -9.98 -33.45
C GLY A 446 33.97 -8.69 -32.69
N THR A 447 34.82 -7.66 -32.73
CA THR A 447 34.50 -6.37 -32.09
C THR A 447 33.24 -5.72 -32.67
N VAL A 448 32.98 -5.88 -33.98
CA VAL A 448 31.79 -5.35 -34.66
C VAL A 448 30.50 -6.05 -34.18
N ARG A 449 30.52 -7.39 -34.07
CA ARG A 449 29.45 -8.19 -33.44
C ARG A 449 29.16 -7.71 -32.02
N ASP A 450 30.20 -7.50 -31.24
CA ASP A 450 30.09 -7.11 -29.83
C ASP A 450 29.54 -5.68 -29.68
N SER A 451 30.01 -4.72 -30.50
CA SER A 451 29.47 -3.36 -30.57
C SER A 451 28.00 -3.33 -30.97
N MET A 452 27.56 -4.22 -31.87
CA MET A 452 26.15 -4.36 -32.24
C MET A 452 25.30 -4.86 -31.06
N ALA A 453 25.74 -5.92 -30.38
CA ALA A 453 25.03 -6.47 -29.21
C ALA A 453 24.92 -5.43 -28.08
N LYS A 454 26.04 -4.80 -27.69
CA LYS A 454 26.11 -3.76 -26.66
C LYS A 454 25.18 -2.58 -26.94
N SER A 455 25.09 -2.17 -28.21
CA SER A 455 24.26 -1.05 -28.62
C SER A 455 22.77 -1.41 -28.68
N LEU A 456 22.43 -2.64 -29.11
CA LEU A 456 21.04 -3.15 -29.07
C LEU A 456 20.53 -3.27 -27.63
N TYR A 457 21.32 -3.84 -26.71
CA TYR A 457 20.92 -3.95 -25.30
C TYR A 457 20.79 -2.58 -24.63
N SER A 458 21.70 -1.64 -24.93
CA SER A 458 21.57 -0.25 -24.46
C SER A 458 20.26 0.38 -24.94
N ALA A 459 19.95 0.31 -26.24
CA ALA A 459 18.73 0.87 -26.81
C ALA A 459 17.45 0.24 -26.25
N LEU A 460 17.47 -1.07 -25.94
CA LEU A 460 16.39 -1.74 -25.23
C LEU A 460 16.24 -1.20 -23.79
N PHE A 461 17.34 -1.03 -23.04
CA PHE A 461 17.28 -0.50 -21.68
C PHE A 461 16.84 0.97 -21.65
N ASP A 462 17.25 1.79 -22.63
CA ASP A 462 16.69 3.13 -22.88
C ASP A 462 15.18 3.08 -23.10
N TRP A 463 14.69 2.16 -23.93
CA TRP A 463 13.26 1.99 -24.20
C TRP A 463 12.47 1.49 -22.98
N ILE A 464 13.03 0.58 -22.18
CA ILE A 464 12.42 0.10 -20.92
C ILE A 464 12.29 1.25 -19.93
N VAL A 465 13.36 2.01 -19.66
CA VAL A 465 13.30 3.17 -18.76
C VAL A 465 12.31 4.23 -19.26
N PHE A 466 12.26 4.49 -20.58
CA PHE A 466 11.27 5.38 -21.18
C PHE A 466 9.82 4.89 -21.00
N ARG A 467 9.57 3.58 -21.16
CA ARG A 467 8.25 2.96 -20.96
C ARG A 467 7.82 2.97 -19.50
N THR A 468 8.72 2.67 -18.57
CA THR A 468 8.50 2.77 -17.12
C THR A 468 8.17 4.21 -16.74
N ASN A 469 8.93 5.20 -17.23
CA ASN A 469 8.61 6.62 -17.01
C ASN A 469 7.26 7.06 -17.58
N HIS A 470 6.81 6.50 -18.71
CA HIS A 470 5.44 6.74 -19.18
C HIS A 470 4.37 6.15 -18.26
N ALA A 471 4.62 5.00 -17.61
CA ALA A 471 3.68 4.43 -16.65
C ALA A 471 3.64 5.21 -15.32
N LEU A 472 4.77 5.82 -14.91
CA LEU A 472 4.91 6.57 -13.66
C LEU A 472 4.41 8.03 -13.73
N LEU A 473 4.12 8.55 -14.92
CA LEU A 473 3.52 9.88 -15.13
C LEU A 473 2.00 9.81 -15.16
N ASN A 474 1.34 10.82 -14.60
CA ASN A 474 -0.11 10.92 -14.57
C ASN A 474 -0.58 11.84 -15.71
N ASN A 475 -1.51 11.39 -16.56
CA ASN A 475 -1.94 12.20 -17.72
C ASN A 475 -2.68 13.51 -17.33
N LYS A 476 -3.00 13.73 -16.04
CA LYS A 476 -3.45 15.03 -15.49
C LYS A 476 -2.31 16.05 -15.33
N ASP A 477 -1.05 15.67 -15.53
CA ASP A 477 0.13 16.50 -15.23
C ASP A 477 0.41 17.60 -16.29
N LEU A 478 -0.41 17.68 -17.34
CA LEU A 478 -0.21 18.55 -18.50
C LEU A 478 -1.24 19.67 -18.65
N GLU A 479 -2.13 19.80 -17.67
CA GLU A 479 -3.22 20.80 -17.67
C GLU A 479 -3.23 21.66 -16.39
N ASP A 480 -2.47 21.27 -15.37
CA ASP A 480 -2.50 21.88 -14.04
C ASP A 480 -1.13 22.47 -13.68
N ASN A 481 -0.99 23.80 -13.79
CA ASN A 481 0.24 24.59 -13.55
C ASN A 481 0.67 24.67 -12.06
N SER A 482 0.24 23.73 -11.23
CA SER A 482 0.57 23.66 -9.81
C SER A 482 2.06 23.34 -9.61
N LYS A 483 2.71 23.99 -8.63
CA LYS A 483 4.13 23.75 -8.34
C LYS A 483 4.32 22.35 -7.77
N ILE A 484 4.94 21.47 -8.55
CA ILE A 484 5.32 20.13 -8.13
C ILE A 484 6.54 20.23 -7.22
N LEU A 485 6.44 19.63 -6.03
CA LEU A 485 7.58 19.39 -5.15
C LEU A 485 8.10 17.97 -5.39
N SER A 486 9.39 17.72 -5.17
CA SER A 486 9.93 16.37 -5.34
C SER A 486 10.99 15.97 -4.33
N ILE A 487 11.10 14.65 -4.13
CA ILE A 487 12.15 13.99 -3.36
C ILE A 487 12.89 13.04 -4.30
N GLY A 488 14.14 13.38 -4.61
CA GLY A 488 15.03 12.59 -5.46
C GLY A 488 15.87 11.60 -4.65
N VAL A 489 15.77 10.31 -4.92
CA VAL A 489 16.58 9.27 -4.27
C VAL A 489 17.66 8.80 -5.24
N LEU A 490 18.93 8.99 -4.88
CA LEU A 490 20.08 8.62 -5.70
C LEU A 490 20.72 7.33 -5.19
N ASP A 491 20.77 6.32 -6.06
CA ASP A 491 21.39 5.02 -5.84
C ASP A 491 22.33 4.73 -7.02
N ILE A 492 23.63 4.86 -6.76
CA ILE A 492 24.71 4.67 -7.74
C ILE A 492 25.50 3.39 -7.44
N PHE A 493 26.18 2.86 -8.45
CA PHE A 493 27.22 1.84 -8.29
C PHE A 493 28.24 2.26 -7.21
N GLY A 494 28.74 1.30 -6.43
CA GLY A 494 29.72 1.61 -5.38
C GLY A 494 31.08 1.98 -5.95
N PHE A 495 32.01 2.37 -5.08
CA PHE A 495 33.43 2.32 -5.40
C PHE A 495 33.83 0.85 -5.63
N GLU A 496 34.66 0.59 -6.64
CA GLU A 496 35.04 -0.76 -7.10
C GLU A 496 36.55 -0.86 -7.31
N ASP A 497 37.15 -1.90 -6.73
CA ASP A 497 38.59 -2.15 -6.64
C ASP A 497 38.81 -3.66 -6.78
N TYR A 498 39.05 -4.12 -8.01
CA TYR A 498 39.24 -5.52 -8.38
C TYR A 498 40.71 -5.80 -8.74
N GLU A 499 41.07 -7.07 -8.95
CA GLU A 499 42.43 -7.45 -9.41
C GLU A 499 42.75 -6.85 -10.81
N ASN A 500 41.74 -6.84 -11.70
CA ASN A 500 41.79 -6.29 -13.05
C ASN A 500 40.79 -5.14 -13.23
N ASN A 501 41.17 -3.89 -12.94
CA ASN A 501 40.29 -2.74 -13.21
C ASN A 501 40.45 -2.22 -14.64
N SER A 502 39.33 -1.88 -15.29
CA SER A 502 39.30 -1.39 -16.67
C SER A 502 38.63 0.00 -16.77
N PHE A 503 38.35 0.45 -17.99
CA PHE A 503 37.78 1.77 -18.29
C PHE A 503 36.43 2.02 -17.59
N GLU A 504 35.66 0.96 -17.39
CA GLU A 504 34.37 0.95 -16.72
C GLU A 504 34.50 1.25 -15.22
N GLN A 505 35.42 0.55 -14.53
CA GLN A 505 35.77 0.84 -13.13
C GLN A 505 36.35 2.25 -12.98
N PHE A 506 37.14 2.72 -13.95
CA PHE A 506 37.66 4.10 -13.95
C PHE A 506 36.51 5.14 -14.03
N CYS A 507 35.47 4.87 -14.82
CA CYS A 507 34.28 5.72 -14.89
C CYS A 507 33.43 5.66 -13.60
N ILE A 508 33.18 4.45 -13.09
CA ILE A 508 32.46 4.19 -11.82
C ILE A 508 33.12 4.92 -10.64
N ASN A 509 34.45 4.83 -10.54
CA ASN A 509 35.23 5.44 -9.47
C ASN A 509 35.31 6.97 -9.62
N PHE A 510 35.39 7.52 -10.84
CA PHE A 510 35.30 8.97 -11.06
C PHE A 510 33.93 9.56 -10.65
N ALA A 511 32.83 8.84 -10.90
CA ALA A 511 31.51 9.26 -10.41
C ALA A 511 31.42 9.22 -8.87
N ASN A 512 31.99 8.20 -8.23
CA ASN A 512 32.09 8.14 -6.77
C ASN A 512 32.98 9.27 -6.21
N GLU A 513 34.10 9.59 -6.87
CA GLU A 513 34.98 10.72 -6.54
C GLU A 513 34.22 12.07 -6.58
N ARG A 514 33.44 12.31 -7.65
CA ARG A 514 32.58 13.50 -7.81
C ARG A 514 31.49 13.59 -6.73
N LEU A 515 30.87 12.48 -6.34
CA LEU A 515 29.83 12.47 -5.31
C LEU A 515 30.40 12.60 -3.89
N GLN A 516 31.59 12.05 -3.61
CA GLN A 516 32.30 12.34 -2.36
C GLN A 516 32.77 13.80 -2.32
N HIS A 517 33.15 14.41 -3.44
CA HIS A 517 33.46 15.84 -3.49
C HIS A 517 32.24 16.72 -3.18
N TYR A 518 31.06 16.39 -3.74
CA TYR A 518 29.80 17.05 -3.41
C TYR A 518 29.43 16.92 -1.93
N PHE A 519 29.63 15.72 -1.34
CA PHE A 519 29.48 15.50 0.10
C PHE A 519 30.46 16.37 0.92
N ASN A 520 31.74 16.39 0.55
CA ASN A 520 32.76 17.20 1.22
C ASN A 520 32.43 18.70 1.11
N GLN A 521 31.97 19.18 -0.05
CA GLN A 521 31.53 20.58 -0.22
C GLN A 521 30.33 20.93 0.68
N HIS A 522 29.30 20.08 0.72
CA HIS A 522 28.07 20.35 1.48
C HIS A 522 28.24 20.20 3.00
N ILE A 523 29.08 19.27 3.47
CA ILE A 523 29.28 19.01 4.90
C ILE A 523 30.40 19.87 5.50
N PHE A 524 31.46 20.18 4.73
CA PHE A 524 32.64 20.87 5.25
C PHE A 524 32.72 22.31 4.75
N LYS A 525 32.71 22.51 3.43
CA LYS A 525 33.00 23.83 2.84
C LYS A 525 31.88 24.85 3.09
N LEU A 526 30.64 24.54 2.72
CA LEU A 526 29.51 25.46 2.89
C LEU A 526 29.22 25.77 4.36
N GLU A 527 29.36 24.77 5.25
CA GLU A 527 29.22 24.93 6.71
C GLU A 527 30.29 25.89 7.27
N GLN A 528 31.56 25.78 6.86
CA GLN A 528 32.63 26.69 7.29
C GLN A 528 32.54 28.09 6.65
N GLU A 529 32.05 28.21 5.41
CA GLU A 529 31.83 29.50 4.74
C GLU A 529 30.67 30.28 5.37
N GLU A 530 29.59 29.61 5.77
CA GLU A 530 28.47 30.21 6.51
C GLU A 530 28.91 30.71 7.90
N TYR A 531 29.66 29.90 8.66
CA TYR A 531 30.17 30.33 9.97
C TYR A 531 31.07 31.58 9.87
N ARG A 532 31.85 31.69 8.78
CA ARG A 532 32.67 32.88 8.49
C ARG A 532 31.81 34.11 8.15
N ALA A 533 30.79 33.95 7.32
CA ALA A 533 29.88 35.05 6.94
C ALA A 533 29.06 35.58 8.14
N GLU A 534 28.65 34.69 9.05
CA GLU A 534 27.90 35.02 10.26
C GLU A 534 28.78 35.53 11.42
N GLY A 535 30.11 35.53 11.26
CA GLY A 535 31.06 36.08 12.25
C GLY A 535 31.17 35.22 13.52
N ILE A 536 31.08 33.90 13.37
CA ILE A 536 31.16 32.91 14.46
C ILE A 536 32.64 32.66 14.82
N THR A 537 32.96 32.58 16.11
CA THR A 537 34.30 32.14 16.54
C THR A 537 34.41 30.62 16.38
N TRP A 538 35.28 30.20 15.46
CA TRP A 538 35.39 28.83 15.00
C TRP A 538 36.85 28.46 14.67
N HIS A 539 37.18 27.18 14.75
CA HIS A 539 38.45 26.64 14.25
C HIS A 539 38.17 25.86 12.97
N ASN A 540 38.77 26.25 11.84
CA ASN A 540 38.67 25.46 10.62
C ASN A 540 39.12 24.02 10.92
N ILE A 541 38.35 23.04 10.43
CA ILE A 541 38.72 21.63 10.51
C ILE A 541 39.15 21.20 9.12
N ASP A 542 40.41 20.78 9.03
CA ASP A 542 41.00 20.24 7.81
C ASP A 542 40.28 18.94 7.41
N TYR A 543 40.09 18.78 6.10
CA TYR A 543 39.48 17.61 5.50
C TYR A 543 40.21 17.23 4.21
N ILE A 544 40.04 15.98 3.78
CA ILE A 544 40.68 15.48 2.57
C ILE A 544 39.93 16.04 1.35
N ASP A 545 40.44 17.13 0.77
CA ASP A 545 39.94 17.62 -0.52
C ASP A 545 40.46 16.74 -1.67
N ASN A 546 39.51 16.18 -2.43
CA ASN A 546 39.75 15.34 -3.60
C ASN A 546 39.64 16.12 -4.93
N SER A 547 39.51 17.45 -4.88
CA SER A 547 39.49 18.29 -6.10
C SER A 547 40.70 18.05 -7.01
N GLY A 548 41.88 17.77 -6.45
CA GLY A 548 43.09 17.39 -7.21
C GLY A 548 42.90 16.16 -8.09
N CYS A 549 42.31 15.09 -7.56
CA CYS A 549 41.99 13.86 -8.30
C CYS A 549 40.95 14.13 -9.41
N ILE A 550 39.88 14.89 -9.10
CA ILE A 550 38.86 15.27 -10.08
C ILE A 550 39.45 16.12 -11.21
N ASN A 551 40.39 17.02 -10.87
CA ASN A 551 41.09 17.84 -11.84
C ASN A 551 41.98 17.00 -12.77
N LEU A 552 42.77 16.06 -12.23
CA LEU A 552 43.54 15.08 -13.02
C LEU A 552 42.65 14.32 -14.02
N ILE A 553 41.44 13.91 -13.62
CA ILE A 553 40.58 13.07 -14.46
C ILE A 553 39.77 13.89 -15.50
N SER A 554 39.32 15.11 -15.17
CA SER A 554 38.31 15.84 -15.97
C SER A 554 38.63 17.31 -16.32
N LYS A 555 39.62 17.97 -15.70
CA LYS A 555 39.95 19.38 -15.99
C LYS A 555 40.75 19.53 -17.30
N LYS A 556 40.11 20.08 -18.34
CA LYS A 556 40.76 20.41 -19.61
C LYS A 556 41.89 21.45 -19.42
N PRO A 557 42.96 21.42 -20.25
CA PRO A 557 43.20 20.49 -21.36
C PRO A 557 43.98 19.22 -20.98
N THR A 558 44.69 19.19 -19.85
CA THR A 558 45.66 18.11 -19.54
C THR A 558 45.03 16.84 -18.95
N ALA A 559 43.75 16.84 -18.60
CA ALA A 559 43.10 15.72 -17.91
C ALA A 559 43.08 14.40 -18.70
N LEU A 560 43.07 13.29 -17.96
CA LEU A 560 43.12 11.91 -18.50
C LEU A 560 42.00 11.63 -19.52
N PHE A 561 40.75 12.05 -19.28
CA PHE A 561 39.69 11.89 -20.29
C PHE A 561 39.93 12.72 -21.57
N HIS A 562 40.58 13.89 -21.48
CA HIS A 562 40.89 14.72 -22.64
C HIS A 562 42.02 14.10 -23.48
N LEU A 563 43.09 13.64 -22.81
CA LEU A 563 44.20 12.93 -23.45
C LEU A 563 43.72 11.63 -24.11
N LEU A 564 42.81 10.89 -23.48
CA LEU A 564 42.14 9.72 -24.04
C LEU A 564 41.32 10.07 -25.28
N ASP A 565 40.52 11.12 -25.24
CA ASP A 565 39.70 11.57 -26.38
C ASP A 565 40.56 12.02 -27.57
N GLU A 566 41.72 12.63 -27.32
CA GLU A 566 42.72 12.92 -28.36
C GLU A 566 43.31 11.63 -28.97
N GLU A 567 43.79 10.68 -28.17
CA GLU A 567 44.38 9.43 -28.68
C GLU A 567 43.35 8.53 -29.38
N CYS A 568 42.07 8.62 -29.01
CA CYS A 568 40.96 8.00 -29.72
C CYS A 568 40.70 8.66 -31.10
N ASN A 569 41.19 9.88 -31.32
CA ASN A 569 41.04 10.59 -32.59
C ASN A 569 42.22 10.35 -33.57
N PHE A 570 43.39 9.94 -33.08
CA PHE A 570 44.57 9.63 -33.90
C PHE A 570 44.52 8.19 -34.48
N PRO A 571 44.53 7.99 -35.82
CA PRO A 571 44.34 6.68 -36.43
C PRO A 571 45.47 5.65 -36.18
N GLN A 572 46.70 6.11 -35.91
CA GLN A 572 47.87 5.25 -35.67
C GLN A 572 48.23 5.11 -34.18
N ALA A 573 47.53 5.79 -33.28
CA ALA A 573 47.74 5.65 -31.85
C ALA A 573 47.31 4.26 -31.34
N SER A 574 47.87 3.84 -30.21
CA SER A 574 47.59 2.56 -29.55
C SER A 574 47.33 2.76 -28.06
N ASN A 575 46.92 1.70 -27.36
CA ASN A 575 46.79 1.76 -25.90
C ASN A 575 48.15 1.98 -25.18
N GLN A 576 49.27 1.66 -25.84
CA GLN A 576 50.60 2.01 -25.31
C GLN A 576 50.92 3.50 -25.52
N THR A 577 50.63 4.08 -26.70
CA THR A 577 50.88 5.53 -26.91
C THR A 577 50.04 6.39 -25.96
N LEU A 578 48.84 5.93 -25.62
CA LEU A 578 48.00 6.51 -24.57
C LEU A 578 48.68 6.49 -23.19
N LEU A 579 49.23 5.34 -22.78
CA LEU A 579 49.94 5.21 -21.50
C LEU A 579 51.21 6.07 -21.47
N ASP A 580 51.99 6.07 -22.56
CA ASP A 580 53.18 6.92 -22.71
C ASP A 580 52.83 8.41 -22.62
N LYS A 581 51.67 8.81 -23.17
CA LYS A 581 51.15 10.19 -23.11
C LYS A 581 50.63 10.57 -21.72
N PHE A 582 49.93 9.66 -21.03
CA PHE A 582 49.56 9.84 -19.63
C PHE A 582 50.81 10.04 -18.76
N LYS A 583 51.84 9.22 -18.98
CA LYS A 583 53.12 9.32 -18.27
C LYS A 583 53.81 10.66 -18.54
N ARG A 584 54.09 10.99 -19.81
CA ARG A 584 54.72 12.28 -20.21
C ARG A 584 54.01 13.53 -19.68
N GLN A 585 52.69 13.47 -19.47
CA GLN A 585 51.90 14.63 -19.04
C GLN A 585 51.71 14.73 -17.51
N HIS A 586 51.83 13.62 -16.76
CA HIS A 586 51.52 13.57 -15.31
C HIS A 586 52.56 12.85 -14.44
N GLU A 587 53.71 12.45 -14.98
CA GLU A 587 54.83 11.93 -14.18
C GLU A 587 55.25 12.95 -13.11
N GLY A 588 55.22 12.54 -11.83
CA GLY A 588 55.42 13.42 -10.66
C GLY A 588 54.14 14.01 -10.04
N ASN A 589 52.95 13.77 -10.61
CA ASN A 589 51.68 14.21 -10.02
C ASN A 589 51.28 13.30 -8.83
N SER A 590 51.05 13.90 -7.65
CA SER A 590 50.73 13.20 -6.40
C SER A 590 49.50 12.25 -6.40
N TYR A 591 48.64 12.33 -7.41
CA TYR A 591 47.43 11.50 -7.54
C TYR A 591 47.53 10.36 -8.56
N ILE A 592 48.61 10.25 -9.34
CA ILE A 592 48.82 9.16 -10.31
C ILE A 592 50.24 8.60 -10.22
N GLU A 593 50.32 7.27 -10.16
CA GLU A 593 51.57 6.52 -10.06
C GLU A 593 51.63 5.51 -11.24
N PHE A 594 52.82 5.25 -11.76
CA PHE A 594 53.03 4.29 -12.85
C PHE A 594 53.88 3.12 -12.32
N PRO A 595 53.55 1.85 -12.66
CA PRO A 595 54.37 0.70 -12.26
C PRO A 595 55.84 0.84 -12.69
N ALA A 596 56.75 0.36 -11.84
CA ALA A 596 58.20 0.35 -12.14
C ALA A 596 58.60 -0.80 -13.09
N VAL A 597 57.80 -1.87 -13.14
CA VAL A 597 57.86 -2.92 -14.15
C VAL A 597 57.11 -2.43 -15.41
N MET A 598 57.48 -2.91 -16.60
CA MET A 598 56.76 -2.64 -17.86
C MET A 598 55.39 -3.34 -17.93
N GLU A 599 54.53 -3.09 -16.94
CA GLU A 599 53.12 -3.45 -16.95
C GLU A 599 52.32 -2.35 -17.67
N PRO A 600 51.43 -2.67 -18.64
CA PRO A 600 50.63 -1.69 -19.36
C PRO A 600 49.45 -1.18 -18.51
N ALA A 601 49.76 -0.51 -17.39
CA ALA A 601 48.81 -0.05 -16.38
C ALA A 601 49.20 1.32 -15.78
N PHE A 602 48.24 1.98 -15.15
CA PHE A 602 48.44 3.17 -14.31
C PHE A 602 47.65 3.04 -13.00
N ILE A 603 48.09 3.72 -11.95
CA ILE A 603 47.49 3.66 -10.61
C ILE A 603 46.99 5.05 -10.24
N ILE A 604 45.71 5.19 -9.87
CA ILE A 604 45.17 6.46 -9.36
C ILE A 604 44.90 6.36 -7.86
N LYS A 605 45.25 7.42 -7.16
CA LYS A 605 45.10 7.59 -5.71
C LYS A 605 43.76 8.29 -5.42
N HIS A 606 42.69 7.52 -5.55
CA HIS A 606 41.32 7.93 -5.24
C HIS A 606 41.11 8.19 -3.74
N TYR A 607 40.01 8.84 -3.37
CA TYR A 607 39.64 8.99 -1.96
C TYR A 607 39.60 7.64 -1.21
N ALA A 608 39.11 6.58 -1.85
CA ALA A 608 38.98 5.23 -1.30
C ALA A 608 40.27 4.37 -1.29
N GLY A 609 41.36 4.86 -1.88
CA GLY A 609 42.65 4.18 -1.94
C GLY A 609 43.32 4.25 -3.32
N LYS A 610 44.42 3.49 -3.48
CA LYS A 610 45.08 3.30 -4.77
C LYS A 610 44.36 2.20 -5.57
N VAL A 611 43.96 2.49 -6.80
CA VAL A 611 43.37 1.51 -7.73
C VAL A 611 44.25 1.41 -8.98
N LYS A 612 44.60 0.18 -9.38
CA LYS A 612 45.40 -0.10 -10.59
C LYS A 612 44.48 -0.40 -11.78
N TYR A 613 44.59 0.39 -12.85
CA TYR A 613 43.85 0.24 -14.10
C TYR A 613 44.77 -0.26 -15.22
N GLY A 614 44.39 -1.37 -15.88
CA GLY A 614 45.10 -1.88 -17.06
C GLY A 614 44.63 -1.18 -18.33
N VAL A 615 45.54 -0.62 -19.13
CA VAL A 615 45.22 0.22 -20.31
C VAL A 615 44.73 -0.60 -21.52
N LYS A 616 44.67 -1.93 -21.39
CA LYS A 616 44.17 -2.83 -22.44
C LYS A 616 42.75 -2.43 -22.87
N ASP A 617 42.57 -2.29 -24.18
CA ASP A 617 41.30 -1.98 -24.86
C ASP A 617 40.63 -0.64 -24.44
N PHE A 618 41.35 0.27 -23.76
CA PHE A 618 40.80 1.54 -23.26
C PHE A 618 40.29 2.47 -24.38
N ARG A 619 41.05 2.61 -25.46
CA ARG A 619 40.68 3.48 -26.59
C ARG A 619 39.48 2.92 -27.33
N GLU A 620 39.51 1.61 -27.60
CA GLU A 620 38.47 0.86 -28.27
C GLU A 620 37.14 0.99 -27.50
N LYS A 621 37.17 0.73 -26.18
CA LYS A 621 36.03 0.93 -25.27
C LYS A 621 35.50 2.37 -25.24
N ASN A 622 36.35 3.39 -25.34
CA ASN A 622 35.90 4.79 -25.36
C ASN A 622 35.24 5.19 -26.71
N THR A 623 35.56 4.47 -27.79
CA THR A 623 35.02 4.67 -29.16
C THR A 623 33.86 3.73 -29.53
N ASP A 624 33.31 2.98 -28.57
CA ASP A 624 32.35 1.90 -28.78
C ASP A 624 30.95 2.38 -29.22
N HIS A 625 30.82 2.70 -30.51
CA HIS A 625 29.59 3.17 -31.16
C HIS A 625 29.10 2.19 -32.22
N MET A 626 27.77 2.03 -32.34
CA MET A 626 27.18 1.25 -33.44
C MET A 626 27.53 1.89 -34.79
N ARG A 627 28.09 1.10 -35.71
CA ARG A 627 28.51 1.58 -37.04
C ARG A 627 27.29 2.02 -37.87
N PRO A 628 27.39 3.08 -38.72
CA PRO A 628 26.28 3.55 -39.55
C PRO A 628 25.64 2.47 -40.43
N ASP A 629 26.43 1.53 -40.94
CA ASP A 629 25.96 0.41 -41.76
C ASP A 629 25.01 -0.52 -40.97
N ILE A 630 25.35 -0.82 -39.71
CA ILE A 630 24.53 -1.64 -38.80
C ILE A 630 23.28 -0.86 -38.35
N VAL A 631 23.40 0.45 -38.13
CA VAL A 631 22.25 1.33 -37.88
C VAL A 631 21.28 1.33 -39.07
N ALA A 632 21.78 1.32 -40.30
CA ALA A 632 20.97 1.25 -41.52
C ALA A 632 20.31 -0.12 -41.68
N LEU A 633 21.06 -1.21 -41.45
CA LEU A 633 20.54 -2.58 -41.43
C LEU A 633 19.36 -2.75 -40.46
N LEU A 634 19.53 -2.35 -39.19
CA LEU A 634 18.49 -2.49 -38.18
C LEU A 634 17.26 -1.59 -38.46
N LYS A 635 17.46 -0.46 -39.15
CA LYS A 635 16.37 0.39 -39.68
C LYS A 635 15.66 -0.18 -40.93
N SER A 636 16.21 -1.24 -41.54
CA SER A 636 15.56 -1.98 -42.63
C SER A 636 14.78 -3.22 -42.17
N SER A 637 14.80 -3.52 -40.85
CA SER A 637 14.08 -4.63 -40.24
C SER A 637 12.58 -4.56 -40.52
N LYS A 638 11.96 -5.69 -40.88
CA LYS A 638 10.49 -5.81 -40.94
C LYS A 638 9.85 -5.76 -39.55
N ASN A 639 10.63 -6.01 -38.49
CA ASN A 639 10.17 -6.00 -37.11
C ASN A 639 10.00 -4.55 -36.63
N ALA A 640 8.75 -4.14 -36.41
CA ALA A 640 8.39 -2.79 -35.99
C ALA A 640 8.95 -2.39 -34.62
N PHE A 641 9.31 -3.36 -33.76
CA PHE A 641 9.97 -3.11 -32.49
C PHE A 641 11.45 -2.73 -32.70
N ILE A 642 12.21 -3.51 -33.47
CA ILE A 642 13.62 -3.24 -33.79
C ILE A 642 13.76 -1.90 -34.53
N CYS A 643 12.92 -1.65 -35.54
CA CYS A 643 12.84 -0.34 -36.20
C CYS A 643 12.44 0.80 -35.25
N GLY A 644 11.70 0.50 -34.18
CA GLY A 644 11.31 1.46 -33.14
C GLY A 644 12.46 1.82 -32.20
N LEU A 645 13.24 0.84 -31.76
CA LEU A 645 14.46 1.04 -30.97
C LEU A 645 15.51 1.89 -31.70
N MET A 646 15.60 1.76 -33.02
CA MET A 646 16.50 2.56 -33.88
C MET A 646 15.91 3.90 -34.34
N GLY A 647 14.73 4.29 -33.82
CA GLY A 647 14.01 5.50 -34.22
C GLY A 647 14.62 6.79 -33.66
N ILE A 648 14.84 7.79 -34.52
CA ILE A 648 15.52 9.06 -34.17
C ILE A 648 14.72 9.91 -33.17
N ASP A 649 13.40 9.74 -33.14
CA ASP A 649 12.50 10.42 -32.21
C ASP A 649 11.34 9.50 -31.82
N PRO A 650 11.14 9.17 -30.53
CA PRO A 650 10.00 8.39 -30.05
C PRO A 650 8.64 8.96 -30.48
N VAL A 651 8.50 10.29 -30.60
CA VAL A 651 7.23 10.92 -31.00
C VAL A 651 6.94 10.66 -32.49
N ALA A 652 7.93 10.80 -33.37
CA ALA A 652 7.83 10.44 -34.78
C ALA A 652 7.60 8.93 -34.99
N THR A 653 8.31 8.08 -34.25
CA THR A 653 8.14 6.61 -34.28
C THR A 653 6.70 6.22 -33.87
N PHE A 654 6.17 6.83 -32.81
CA PHE A 654 4.78 6.60 -32.38
C PHE A 654 3.76 7.08 -33.41
N ARG A 655 3.92 8.31 -33.96
CA ARG A 655 3.06 8.83 -35.03
C ARG A 655 3.01 7.88 -36.24
N TRP A 656 4.17 7.35 -36.65
CA TRP A 656 4.23 6.35 -37.71
C TRP A 656 3.61 5.01 -37.34
N ALA A 657 3.72 4.57 -36.08
CA ALA A 657 3.04 3.36 -35.61
C ALA A 657 1.51 3.50 -35.66
N VAL A 658 0.96 4.63 -35.22
CA VAL A 658 -0.47 4.95 -35.32
C VAL A 658 -0.92 5.00 -36.79
N LEU A 659 -0.14 5.65 -37.67
CA LEU A 659 -0.46 5.71 -39.10
C LEU A 659 -0.47 4.31 -39.75
N ARG A 660 0.51 3.46 -39.43
CA ARG A 660 0.57 2.07 -39.90
C ARG A 660 -0.59 1.23 -39.36
N ALA A 661 -0.99 1.41 -38.11
CA ALA A 661 -2.15 0.74 -37.53
C ALA A 661 -3.46 1.14 -38.24
N TYR A 662 -3.65 2.44 -38.51
CA TYR A 662 -4.79 2.94 -39.29
C TYR A 662 -4.84 2.33 -40.70
N PHE A 663 -3.72 2.34 -41.44
CA PHE A 663 -3.71 1.75 -42.79
C PHE A 663 -3.87 0.22 -42.79
N ARG A 664 -3.31 -0.51 -41.81
CA ARG A 664 -3.56 -1.95 -41.65
C ARG A 664 -5.03 -2.24 -41.37
N ALA A 665 -5.67 -1.48 -40.49
CA ALA A 665 -7.11 -1.60 -40.23
C ALA A 665 -7.94 -1.31 -41.49
N LEU A 666 -7.61 -0.27 -42.25
CA LEU A 666 -8.26 0.09 -43.50
C LEU A 666 -8.16 -1.03 -44.56
N VAL A 667 -6.98 -1.63 -44.71
CA VAL A 667 -6.76 -2.77 -45.63
C VAL A 667 -7.54 -4.00 -45.19
N ALA A 668 -7.47 -4.37 -43.91
CA ALA A 668 -8.23 -5.50 -43.36
C ALA A 668 -9.75 -5.31 -43.54
N PHE A 669 -10.27 -4.10 -43.35
CA PHE A 669 -11.69 -3.78 -43.59
C PHE A 669 -12.06 -3.91 -45.08
N ARG A 670 -11.17 -3.48 -45.98
CA ARG A 670 -11.35 -3.57 -47.44
C ARG A 670 -11.23 -5.00 -47.98
N GLU A 671 -10.47 -5.87 -47.30
CA GLU A 671 -10.47 -7.30 -47.55
C GLU A 671 -11.71 -8.00 -46.99
N ALA A 672 -12.11 -7.70 -45.75
CA ALA A 672 -13.33 -8.24 -45.15
C ALA A 672 -14.56 -7.89 -46.00
N GLY A 673 -14.64 -6.66 -46.51
CA GLY A 673 -15.64 -6.23 -47.49
C GLY A 673 -15.61 -7.06 -48.78
N ARG A 674 -14.43 -7.30 -49.38
CA ARG A 674 -14.30 -8.17 -50.57
C ARG A 674 -14.73 -9.61 -50.30
N ARG A 675 -14.32 -10.19 -49.16
CA ARG A 675 -14.75 -11.54 -48.73
C ARG A 675 -16.26 -11.60 -48.53
N HIS A 676 -16.88 -10.53 -48.03
CA HIS A 676 -18.34 -10.45 -47.88
C HIS A 676 -19.08 -10.33 -49.22
N THR A 677 -18.56 -9.57 -50.19
CA THR A 677 -19.16 -9.51 -51.55
C THR A 677 -19.05 -10.85 -52.29
N HIS A 678 -17.92 -11.56 -52.21
CA HIS A 678 -17.81 -12.91 -52.79
C HIS A 678 -18.73 -13.94 -52.13
N LYS A 679 -19.15 -13.72 -50.87
CA LYS A 679 -20.14 -14.55 -50.17
C LYS A 679 -21.60 -14.23 -50.52
N LYS A 680 -21.84 -13.34 -51.50
CA LYS A 680 -23.17 -12.98 -52.04
C LYS A 680 -23.37 -13.34 -53.53
N THR A 681 -22.39 -13.96 -54.16
CA THR A 681 -22.45 -14.37 -55.59
C THR A 681 -22.55 -15.89 -55.73
N GLY A 682 -23.32 -16.54 -54.84
CA GLY A 682 -23.58 -17.97 -54.86
C GLY A 682 -24.93 -18.26 -54.20
N GLU A 683 -25.80 -18.93 -54.96
CA GLU A 683 -27.12 -19.46 -54.60
C GLU A 683 -28.23 -18.43 -54.29
N GLU A 684 -29.47 -18.88 -54.52
CA GLU A 684 -30.64 -18.05 -54.79
C GLU A 684 -31.66 -18.08 -53.63
N GLY A 685 -32.48 -17.02 -53.49
CA GLY A 685 -33.53 -16.97 -52.47
C GLY A 685 -34.13 -15.57 -52.31
N SER A 686 -35.38 -15.41 -52.72
CA SER A 686 -36.10 -14.13 -52.77
C SER A 686 -36.36 -13.48 -51.40
N VAL A 687 -36.22 -12.15 -51.34
CA VAL A 687 -37.26 -11.15 -51.00
C VAL A 687 -36.61 -9.79 -50.70
N SER A 688 -37.09 -8.73 -51.34
CA SER A 688 -36.70 -7.33 -51.08
C SER A 688 -37.40 -6.77 -49.83
N PRO A 689 -36.84 -5.73 -49.22
CA PRO A 689 -37.42 -4.40 -49.49
C PRO A 689 -36.38 -3.33 -49.83
N GLU A 690 -36.86 -2.26 -50.43
CA GLU A 690 -36.06 -1.13 -50.92
C GLU A 690 -35.49 -0.27 -49.77
N TRP A 691 -34.27 0.22 -49.94
CA TRP A 691 -33.78 1.44 -49.28
C TRP A 691 -33.06 2.33 -50.29
N ASP A 692 -33.21 3.64 -50.12
CA ASP A 692 -33.25 4.59 -51.23
C ASP A 692 -31.88 4.98 -51.83
N ARG A 693 -31.88 5.39 -53.11
CA ARG A 693 -30.73 5.79 -53.92
C ARG A 693 -30.22 7.21 -53.58
N SER A 694 -29.88 7.46 -52.32
CA SER A 694 -29.29 8.74 -51.91
C SER A 694 -28.15 8.59 -50.90
N PHE A 695 -26.99 8.13 -51.38
CA PHE A 695 -25.72 8.22 -50.61
C PHE A 695 -24.57 8.73 -51.49
N LYS A 696 -24.24 10.02 -51.34
CA LYS A 696 -23.14 10.65 -52.09
C LYS A 696 -21.80 10.19 -51.53
N VAL A 697 -20.96 9.60 -52.38
CA VAL A 697 -19.67 8.99 -52.02
C VAL A 697 -18.66 9.95 -51.35
N LYS A 698 -18.87 11.27 -51.43
CA LYS A 698 -17.98 12.29 -50.85
C LYS A 698 -17.99 12.36 -49.31
N ASP A 699 -19.07 11.97 -48.63
CA ASP A 699 -19.17 12.10 -47.16
C ASP A 699 -18.50 10.96 -46.38
N CYS A 700 -18.12 9.88 -47.05
CA CYS A 700 -17.50 8.69 -46.45
C CYS A 700 -16.07 8.94 -45.90
N VAL A 701 -15.41 10.05 -46.31
CA VAL A 701 -14.01 10.35 -45.95
C VAL A 701 -13.88 11.06 -44.60
N ARG A 702 -14.92 11.76 -44.12
CA ARG A 702 -14.82 12.69 -42.97
C ARG A 702 -15.44 12.19 -41.66
N THR A 703 -16.23 11.12 -41.71
CA THR A 703 -17.01 10.59 -40.58
C THR A 703 -16.36 9.48 -39.74
N PRO A 704 -15.47 8.59 -40.24
CA PRO A 704 -14.93 7.49 -39.44
C PRO A 704 -14.19 7.93 -38.18
N LEU A 705 -13.38 9.00 -38.26
CA LEU A 705 -12.60 9.49 -37.12
C LEU A 705 -13.50 9.96 -35.97
N ASN A 706 -14.51 10.79 -36.28
CA ASN A 706 -15.44 11.30 -35.28
C ASN A 706 -16.34 10.21 -34.71
N TYR A 707 -16.77 9.23 -35.51
CA TYR A 707 -17.58 8.10 -35.00
C TYR A 707 -16.76 7.19 -34.07
N PHE A 708 -15.50 6.92 -34.41
CA PHE A 708 -14.60 6.10 -33.59
C PHE A 708 -14.18 6.80 -32.29
N LEU A 709 -14.07 8.13 -32.29
CA LEU A 709 -13.83 8.94 -31.10
C LEU A 709 -15.09 9.09 -30.22
N ALA A 710 -16.25 9.37 -30.81
CA ALA A 710 -17.48 9.67 -30.06
C ALA A 710 -18.07 8.45 -29.33
N LYS A 711 -17.93 7.23 -29.87
CA LYS A 711 -18.50 6.00 -29.28
C LYS A 711 -17.55 5.28 -28.32
N ASN A 712 -16.26 5.61 -28.31
CA ASN A 712 -15.29 5.12 -27.32
C ASN A 712 -15.07 6.18 -26.23
N LYS A 713 -15.85 6.13 -25.14
CA LYS A 713 -15.66 7.06 -24.00
C LYS A 713 -14.44 6.76 -23.10
N ASN A 714 -13.62 5.77 -23.46
CA ASN A 714 -12.26 5.56 -22.95
C ASN A 714 -11.41 4.75 -23.96
N PRO A 715 -10.73 5.39 -24.93
CA PRO A 715 -9.70 4.78 -25.78
C PRO A 715 -8.28 5.12 -25.28
N SER A 716 -8.17 5.52 -24.01
CA SER A 716 -7.13 6.38 -23.43
C SER A 716 -6.09 5.64 -22.56
N SER A 717 -6.21 4.31 -22.40
CA SER A 717 -5.30 3.49 -21.58
C SER A 717 -4.16 2.80 -22.35
N HIS A 718 -4.24 2.72 -23.69
CA HIS A 718 -3.31 1.91 -24.50
C HIS A 718 -2.67 2.65 -25.69
N LEU A 719 -2.85 3.98 -25.79
CA LEU A 719 -2.17 4.82 -26.76
C LEU A 719 -1.41 5.93 -26.02
N LEU A 720 -0.11 6.02 -26.29
CA LEU A 720 0.80 7.01 -25.71
C LEU A 720 0.34 8.42 -26.09
N ASP A 721 0.04 9.30 -25.13
CA ASP A 721 -0.46 10.63 -25.48
C ASP A 721 0.63 11.55 -26.07
N VAL A 722 0.26 12.39 -27.04
CA VAL A 722 1.16 13.27 -27.79
C VAL A 722 1.58 14.51 -26.97
N LYS A 723 0.90 14.85 -25.86
CA LYS A 723 1.42 15.79 -24.85
C LYS A 723 2.42 15.08 -23.94
N SER A 724 2.06 13.93 -23.38
CA SER A 724 2.92 13.13 -22.47
C SER A 724 4.25 12.72 -23.14
N LEU A 725 4.20 12.29 -24.40
CA LEU A 725 5.38 12.03 -25.23
C LEU A 725 6.25 13.27 -25.48
N ARG A 726 5.67 14.47 -25.60
CA ARG A 726 6.42 15.73 -25.73
C ARG A 726 7.09 16.12 -24.41
N HIS A 727 6.39 15.97 -23.29
CA HIS A 727 6.94 16.24 -21.97
C HIS A 727 8.09 15.28 -21.65
N LEU A 728 7.88 13.97 -21.82
CA LEU A 728 8.94 12.96 -21.72
C LEU A 728 10.14 13.33 -22.60
N SER A 729 9.94 13.63 -23.90
CA SER A 729 11.01 14.02 -24.82
C SER A 729 11.72 15.34 -24.45
N SER A 730 11.09 16.20 -23.64
CA SER A 730 11.72 17.40 -23.07
C SER A 730 12.45 17.17 -21.73
N VAL A 731 12.08 16.15 -20.97
CA VAL A 731 12.72 15.80 -19.69
C VAL A 731 13.85 14.79 -19.89
N THR A 732 13.72 13.82 -20.81
CA THR A 732 14.77 12.88 -21.23
C THR A 732 15.81 13.52 -22.18
N LEU A 733 16.09 14.81 -21.98
CA LEU A 733 16.81 15.71 -22.89
C LEU A 733 18.25 15.26 -23.24
N HIS A 734 18.85 14.38 -22.43
CA HIS A 734 20.17 13.75 -22.65
C HIS A 734 20.32 13.15 -24.05
N ASP A 735 19.26 12.54 -24.58
CA ASP A 735 19.34 11.75 -25.80
C ASP A 735 19.60 12.60 -27.08
N ARG A 736 19.67 13.94 -26.96
CA ARG A 736 20.23 14.79 -28.04
C ARG A 736 21.67 14.44 -28.40
N ILE A 737 22.45 13.90 -27.45
CA ILE A 737 23.85 13.52 -27.68
C ILE A 737 23.89 12.19 -28.45
N THR A 738 23.13 11.18 -28.05
CA THR A 738 23.00 9.90 -28.80
C THR A 738 22.40 10.11 -30.19
N LYS A 739 21.40 11.01 -30.33
CA LYS A 739 20.81 11.38 -31.63
C LYS A 739 21.82 11.99 -32.61
N SER A 740 23.00 12.45 -32.16
CA SER A 740 24.07 12.88 -33.07
C SER A 740 24.64 11.73 -33.91
N LEU A 741 24.66 10.49 -33.39
CA LEU A 741 25.05 9.28 -34.14
C LEU A 741 24.11 8.97 -35.31
N LEU A 742 22.89 9.51 -35.30
CA LEU A 742 21.86 9.25 -36.30
C LEU A 742 21.82 10.32 -37.40
N HIS A 743 22.66 11.36 -37.32
CA HIS A 743 22.83 12.38 -38.36
C HIS A 743 23.85 11.94 -39.43
N LEU A 744 23.38 11.23 -40.47
CA LEU A 744 24.19 10.88 -41.66
C LEU A 744 24.77 12.10 -42.45
N HIS A 745 24.40 13.34 -42.09
CA HIS A 745 24.67 14.55 -42.89
C HIS A 745 25.34 15.71 -42.12
N LYS A 746 26.08 15.44 -41.03
CA LYS A 746 26.90 16.47 -40.35
C LYS A 746 28.35 16.03 -40.20
N LYS A 747 29.29 16.89 -40.64
CA LYS A 747 30.76 16.65 -40.68
C LYS A 747 31.46 16.52 -39.29
N LYS A 748 30.75 16.30 -38.18
CA LYS A 748 31.36 16.12 -36.85
C LYS A 748 31.29 14.64 -36.45
N LYS A 749 32.42 14.08 -36.01
CA LYS A 749 32.48 12.74 -35.39
C LYS A 749 31.53 12.67 -34.18
N PRO A 750 30.98 11.48 -33.86
CA PRO A 750 30.22 11.29 -32.63
C PRO A 750 31.11 11.51 -31.39
N PRO A 751 30.54 11.97 -30.26
CA PRO A 751 31.28 12.17 -29.02
C PRO A 751 31.60 10.82 -28.35
N SER A 752 32.79 10.73 -27.77
CA SER A 752 33.29 9.58 -26.98
C SER A 752 32.40 9.25 -25.78
N ILE A 753 32.55 8.01 -25.27
CA ILE A 753 31.79 7.56 -24.09
C ILE A 753 32.20 8.33 -22.82
N SER A 754 33.48 8.65 -22.66
CA SER A 754 34.00 9.57 -21.64
C SER A 754 33.32 10.95 -21.65
N ALA A 755 33.05 11.51 -22.83
CA ALA A 755 32.42 12.82 -23.00
C ALA A 755 30.90 12.76 -22.75
N GLN A 756 30.24 11.69 -23.24
CA GLN A 756 28.83 11.42 -22.93
C GLN A 756 28.63 11.25 -21.42
N PHE A 757 29.51 10.49 -20.76
CA PHE A 757 29.49 10.27 -19.32
C PHE A 757 29.71 11.57 -18.54
N GLN A 758 30.75 12.35 -18.85
CA GLN A 758 30.99 13.63 -18.15
C GLN A 758 29.81 14.60 -18.28
N ALA A 759 29.16 14.67 -19.46
CA ALA A 759 27.96 15.49 -19.64
C ALA A 759 26.76 14.97 -18.81
N SER A 760 26.56 13.66 -18.77
CA SER A 760 25.49 13.01 -17.99
C SER A 760 25.70 13.20 -16.48
N LEU A 761 26.93 13.02 -15.99
CA LEU A 761 27.30 13.21 -14.59
C LEU A 761 27.22 14.68 -14.16
N ASN A 762 27.64 15.63 -15.00
CA ASN A 762 27.51 17.06 -14.67
C ASN A 762 26.04 17.45 -14.44
N LYS A 763 25.11 17.03 -15.31
CA LYS A 763 23.66 17.28 -15.10
C LYS A 763 23.10 16.59 -13.84
N LEU A 764 23.65 15.44 -13.43
CA LEU A 764 23.28 14.84 -12.13
C LEU A 764 23.66 15.79 -10.98
N MET A 765 24.88 16.35 -10.98
CA MET A 765 25.31 17.31 -9.96
C MET A 765 24.40 18.56 -9.98
N GLU A 766 24.13 19.13 -11.16
CA GLU A 766 23.23 20.29 -11.33
C GLU A 766 21.81 20.02 -10.77
N THR A 767 21.31 18.79 -10.88
CA THR A 767 20.00 18.37 -10.31
C THR A 767 20.07 18.26 -8.78
N LEU A 768 21.19 17.79 -8.24
CA LEU A 768 21.41 17.68 -6.80
C LEU A 768 21.59 19.06 -6.13
N ASP A 769 22.34 19.98 -6.76
CA ASP A 769 22.58 21.35 -6.26
C ASP A 769 21.28 22.18 -6.13
N GLN A 770 20.27 21.89 -6.96
CA GLN A 770 18.93 22.52 -6.88
C GLN A 770 18.11 22.04 -5.68
N SER A 771 18.47 20.90 -5.08
CA SER A 771 17.73 20.22 -4.01
C SER A 771 18.38 20.48 -2.64
N GLU A 772 17.80 19.98 -1.56
CA GLU A 772 18.44 19.92 -0.24
C GLU A 772 18.87 18.48 0.11
N PRO A 773 20.17 18.21 0.35
CA PRO A 773 20.69 16.85 0.46
C PRO A 773 20.65 16.25 1.88
N TYR A 774 20.13 15.03 1.97
CA TYR A 774 20.32 14.10 3.08
C TYR A 774 21.27 12.98 2.63
N PHE A 775 22.12 12.49 3.54
CA PHE A 775 23.14 11.50 3.22
C PHE A 775 22.97 10.21 4.00
N VAL A 776 23.03 9.09 3.28
CA VAL A 776 23.04 7.74 3.84
C VAL A 776 24.35 7.05 3.43
N LYS A 777 25.11 6.56 4.41
CA LYS A 777 26.40 5.89 4.24
C LYS A 777 26.24 4.40 4.58
N CYS A 778 26.24 3.57 3.55
CA CYS A 778 26.09 2.12 3.65
C CYS A 778 27.46 1.45 3.77
N ILE A 779 27.63 0.61 4.79
CA ILE A 779 28.89 -0.04 5.18
C ILE A 779 28.75 -1.57 5.07
N ARG A 780 29.76 -2.23 4.50
CA ARG A 780 29.88 -3.68 4.36
C ARG A 780 30.58 -4.30 5.57
N SER A 781 30.00 -5.38 6.10
CA SER A 781 30.46 -6.12 7.29
C SER A 781 31.19 -7.46 6.99
N ASN A 782 31.12 -7.91 5.73
CA ASN A 782 31.52 -9.19 5.13
C ASN A 782 30.58 -10.40 5.25
N LEU A 783 30.02 -10.74 6.42
CA LEU A 783 29.25 -11.99 6.61
C LEU A 783 28.04 -11.81 7.55
N PRO A 784 27.00 -12.67 7.47
CA PRO A 784 25.84 -12.64 8.37
C PRO A 784 26.25 -12.53 9.84
N LEU A 785 25.74 -11.50 10.52
CA LEU A 785 26.02 -11.14 11.92
C LEU A 785 27.51 -11.07 12.33
N ARG A 786 28.46 -11.03 11.38
CA ARG A 786 29.90 -10.88 11.66
C ARG A 786 30.36 -9.48 11.27
N PHE A 787 30.96 -8.78 12.23
CA PHE A 787 31.54 -7.46 12.03
C PHE A 787 33.05 -7.60 11.79
N ASN A 788 33.53 -7.18 10.61
CA ASN A 788 34.96 -7.19 10.29
C ASN A 788 35.60 -5.82 10.59
N ASP A 789 36.34 -5.74 11.70
CA ASP A 789 36.96 -4.52 12.19
C ASP A 789 37.83 -3.80 11.15
N SER A 790 38.66 -4.52 10.37
CA SER A 790 39.59 -3.89 9.41
C SER A 790 38.88 -3.38 8.15
N LEU A 791 37.88 -4.10 7.63
CA LEU A 791 37.08 -3.66 6.49
C LEU A 791 36.18 -2.46 6.86
N VAL A 792 35.54 -2.48 8.04
CA VAL A 792 34.72 -1.35 8.50
C VAL A 792 35.61 -0.12 8.76
N LEU A 793 36.79 -0.31 9.36
CA LEU A 793 37.74 0.79 9.57
C LEU A 793 38.28 1.38 8.25
N ARG A 794 38.56 0.55 7.21
CA ARG A 794 38.91 1.05 5.85
C ARG A 794 37.80 1.97 5.34
N GLN A 795 36.54 1.53 5.39
CA GLN A 795 35.38 2.30 4.93
C GLN A 795 35.19 3.61 5.70
N LEU A 796 35.25 3.58 7.05
CA LEU A 796 35.08 4.78 7.88
C LEU A 796 36.16 5.84 7.63
N ARG A 797 37.42 5.42 7.46
CA ARG A 797 38.54 6.30 7.11
C ARG A 797 38.31 6.99 5.78
N TYR A 798 38.12 6.23 4.71
CA TYR A 798 38.12 6.83 3.38
C TYR A 798 36.84 7.65 3.09
N THR A 799 35.71 7.30 3.71
CA THR A 799 34.48 8.11 3.59
C THR A 799 34.52 9.40 4.44
N GLY A 800 35.58 9.62 5.22
CA GLY A 800 35.78 10.81 6.05
C GLY A 800 34.87 10.86 7.28
N MET A 801 34.44 9.71 7.81
CA MET A 801 33.46 9.67 8.91
C MET A 801 34.01 10.19 10.24
N LEU A 802 35.31 10.00 10.50
CA LEU A 802 35.96 10.56 11.69
C LEU A 802 35.91 12.10 11.66
N GLU A 803 36.26 12.69 10.51
CA GLU A 803 36.27 14.14 10.29
C GLU A 803 34.85 14.70 10.26
N THR A 804 33.90 13.95 9.68
CA THR A 804 32.46 14.29 9.68
C THR A 804 31.91 14.36 11.11
N VAL A 805 32.21 13.37 11.97
CA VAL A 805 31.84 13.42 13.39
C VAL A 805 32.56 14.58 14.08
N ARG A 806 33.85 14.83 13.79
CA ARG A 806 34.61 15.93 14.39
C ARG A 806 33.96 17.29 14.13
N ILE A 807 33.55 17.57 12.88
CA ILE A 807 32.80 18.79 12.54
C ILE A 807 31.45 18.82 13.26
N ARG A 808 30.68 17.72 13.24
CA ARG A 808 29.32 17.72 13.82
C ARG A 808 29.27 17.70 15.36
N GLN A 809 30.34 17.29 16.04
CA GLN A 809 30.49 17.46 17.48
C GLN A 809 30.87 18.88 17.90
N SER A 810 31.83 19.48 17.20
CA SER A 810 32.38 20.78 17.59
C SER A 810 31.60 21.97 17.02
N GLY A 811 31.02 21.83 15.83
CA GLY A 811 30.26 22.86 15.13
C GLY A 811 28.86 23.13 15.71
N TYR A 812 28.12 24.01 15.03
CA TYR A 812 26.76 24.42 15.38
C TYR A 812 25.80 23.92 14.30
N SER A 813 25.44 22.65 14.40
CA SER A 813 24.58 21.94 13.44
C SER A 813 23.14 22.46 13.38
N ILE A 814 22.69 23.21 14.39
CA ILE A 814 21.34 23.77 14.49
C ILE A 814 21.36 25.27 14.25
N LYS A 815 20.52 25.72 13.31
CA LYS A 815 20.55 27.08 12.75
C LYS A 815 19.13 27.62 12.65
N TYR A 816 18.92 28.86 13.10
CA TYR A 816 17.64 29.57 12.99
C TYR A 816 17.88 31.02 12.59
N THR A 817 17.14 31.59 11.63
CA THR A 817 17.12 33.05 11.46
C THR A 817 16.61 33.73 12.73
N PHE A 818 16.97 34.99 13.01
CA PHE A 818 16.41 35.69 14.17
C PHE A 818 14.87 35.73 14.17
N GLN A 819 14.24 35.79 12.99
CA GLN A 819 12.78 35.80 12.87
C GLN A 819 12.18 34.42 13.18
N ASP A 820 12.77 33.34 12.68
CA ASP A 820 12.25 31.99 12.89
C ASP A 820 12.55 31.47 14.29
N PHE A 821 13.67 31.86 14.89
CA PHE A 821 13.94 31.63 16.32
C PHE A 821 12.86 32.27 17.19
N VAL A 822 12.54 33.56 16.94
CA VAL A 822 11.51 34.28 17.70
C VAL A 822 10.11 33.73 17.47
N ARG A 823 9.79 33.25 16.25
CA ARG A 823 8.53 32.53 15.97
C ARG A 823 8.45 31.19 16.72
N HIS A 824 9.48 30.34 16.61
CA HIS A 824 9.47 28.98 17.12
C HIS A 824 9.49 28.93 18.65
N PHE A 825 10.28 29.79 19.29
CA PHE A 825 10.40 29.88 20.75
C PHE A 825 9.54 30.99 21.38
N HIS A 826 8.61 31.60 20.63
CA HIS A 826 7.74 32.70 21.08
C HIS A 826 7.11 32.46 22.47
N VAL A 827 6.69 31.22 22.75
CA VAL A 827 6.06 30.80 24.02
C VAL A 827 6.96 31.03 25.24
N LEU A 828 8.28 30.88 25.08
CA LEU A 828 9.30 31.10 26.12
C LEU A 828 9.79 32.56 26.18
N LEU A 829 9.64 33.32 25.10
CA LEU A 829 10.18 34.67 24.98
C LEU A 829 9.28 35.69 25.69
N PRO A 830 9.85 36.73 26.32
CA PRO A 830 9.08 37.87 26.80
C PRO A 830 8.23 38.51 25.70
N ARG A 831 7.00 38.93 26.04
CA ARG A 831 6.11 39.63 25.12
C ARG A 831 6.81 40.90 24.59
N GLY A 832 6.86 41.05 23.26
CA GLY A 832 7.53 42.18 22.61
C GLY A 832 9.03 41.97 22.30
N THR A 833 9.60 40.78 22.52
CA THR A 833 10.99 40.49 22.11
C THR A 833 11.14 40.66 20.60
N SER A 834 12.01 41.57 20.16
CA SER A 834 12.32 41.80 18.75
C SER A 834 13.30 40.73 18.21
N PRO A 835 13.23 40.38 16.90
CA PRO A 835 14.14 39.43 16.27
C PRO A 835 15.51 40.08 16.01
N THR A 836 16.27 40.28 17.09
CA THR A 836 17.55 41.00 17.09
C THR A 836 18.64 40.24 17.84
N LYS A 837 19.90 40.45 17.42
CA LYS A 837 21.12 39.87 18.03
C LYS A 837 21.21 40.16 19.53
N SER A 838 20.74 41.32 19.99
CA SER A 838 20.66 41.70 21.40
C SER A 838 19.54 40.98 22.15
N GLY A 839 18.30 40.99 21.62
CA GLY A 839 17.15 40.35 22.27
C GLY A 839 17.33 38.85 22.50
N ILE A 840 17.94 38.15 21.53
CA ILE A 840 18.19 36.69 21.63
C ILE A 840 19.35 36.39 22.60
N ARG A 841 20.44 37.17 22.60
CA ARG A 841 21.53 37.04 23.60
C ARG A 841 21.03 37.27 25.03
N GLU A 842 20.12 38.23 25.22
CA GLU A 842 19.50 38.52 26.51
C GLU A 842 18.58 37.38 26.99
N PHE A 843 17.82 36.76 26.10
CA PHE A 843 17.06 35.55 26.41
C PHE A 843 17.97 34.39 26.86
N PHE A 844 19.07 34.13 26.15
CA PHE A 844 20.01 33.05 26.50
C PHE A 844 20.72 33.25 27.84
N ARG A 845 20.99 34.49 28.24
CA ARG A 845 21.45 34.81 29.61
C ARG A 845 20.41 34.42 30.66
N ARG A 846 19.15 34.83 30.49
CA ARG A 846 18.07 34.59 31.47
C ARG A 846 17.81 33.11 31.73
N ILE A 847 17.88 32.27 30.70
CA ILE A 847 17.71 30.82 30.84
C ILE A 847 18.99 30.07 31.26
N HIS A 848 20.10 30.79 31.47
CA HIS A 848 21.40 30.25 31.87
C HIS A 848 21.88 29.13 30.93
N LEU A 849 21.93 29.43 29.63
CA LEU A 849 22.44 28.53 28.60
C LEU A 849 23.98 28.58 28.55
N PRO A 850 24.72 27.47 28.41
CA PRO A 850 26.19 27.47 28.42
C PRO A 850 26.77 28.21 27.20
N PRO A 851 27.69 29.18 27.36
CA PRO A 851 28.26 29.96 26.24
C PRO A 851 29.00 29.13 25.18
N ALA A 852 29.47 27.92 25.52
CA ALA A 852 30.12 27.02 24.56
C ALA A 852 29.12 26.27 23.64
N GLY A 853 27.84 26.22 24.02
CA GLY A 853 26.79 25.48 23.30
C GLY A 853 25.99 26.33 22.30
N TYR A 854 26.19 27.64 22.27
CA TYR A 854 25.51 28.54 21.34
C TYR A 854 26.42 29.69 20.88
N GLN A 855 26.17 30.17 19.66
CA GLN A 855 26.61 31.49 19.22
C GLN A 855 25.47 32.24 18.54
N VAL A 856 25.57 33.56 18.51
CA VAL A 856 24.59 34.42 17.82
C VAL A 856 25.35 35.26 16.82
N GLY A 857 25.21 34.89 15.55
CA GLY A 857 25.87 35.45 14.39
C GLY A 857 25.30 36.80 13.99
N ASN A 858 25.37 37.15 12.72
CA ASN A 858 24.94 38.44 12.18
C ASN A 858 23.44 38.48 11.85
N THR A 859 22.89 37.37 11.33
CA THR A 859 21.47 37.21 10.98
C THR A 859 20.82 35.96 11.61
N MET A 860 21.63 35.01 12.09
CA MET A 860 21.17 33.71 12.59
C MET A 860 21.70 33.35 13.99
N VAL A 861 20.96 32.45 14.61
CA VAL A 861 21.26 31.81 15.89
C VAL A 861 21.81 30.41 15.62
N PHE A 862 22.96 30.12 16.21
CA PHE A 862 23.70 28.88 16.05
C PHE A 862 23.72 28.13 17.38
N LEU A 863 23.29 26.87 17.35
CA LEU A 863 23.13 26.01 18.53
C LEU A 863 23.80 24.67 18.28
N ARG A 864 24.31 24.06 19.36
CA ARG A 864 24.56 22.63 19.42
C ARG A 864 23.26 21.90 19.77
N GLU A 865 23.22 20.60 19.47
CA GLU A 865 22.00 19.79 19.61
C GLU A 865 21.54 19.66 21.07
N ALA A 866 22.46 19.55 22.04
CA ALA A 866 22.12 19.52 23.46
C ALA A 866 21.38 20.80 23.92
N GLU A 867 21.87 21.96 23.51
CA GLU A 867 21.23 23.26 23.75
C GLU A 867 19.88 23.39 23.03
N ARG A 868 19.75 22.88 21.79
CA ARG A 868 18.45 22.82 21.10
C ARG A 868 17.46 21.95 21.88
N GLN A 869 17.87 20.75 22.30
CA GLN A 869 17.01 19.85 23.08
C GLN A 869 16.58 20.49 24.39
N ARG A 870 17.51 21.11 25.14
CA ARG A 870 17.19 21.83 26.39
C ARG A 870 16.17 22.96 26.17
N LEU A 871 16.29 23.73 25.08
CA LEU A 871 15.30 24.73 24.67
C LEU A 871 13.94 24.10 24.32
N GLN A 872 13.93 22.97 23.61
CA GLN A 872 12.71 22.27 23.24
C GLN A 872 12.00 21.61 24.43
N THR A 873 12.74 21.08 25.42
CA THR A 873 12.16 20.57 26.68
C THR A 873 11.44 21.67 27.45
N LEU A 874 12.08 22.85 27.60
CA LEU A 874 11.47 24.01 28.24
C LEU A 874 10.21 24.48 27.48
N LEU A 875 10.30 24.56 26.15
CA LEU A 875 9.17 24.93 25.28
C LEU A 875 8.00 23.95 25.47
N HIS A 876 8.27 22.64 25.47
CA HIS A 876 7.26 21.60 25.64
C HIS A 876 6.59 21.65 27.01
N GLN A 877 7.35 21.86 28.09
CA GLN A 877 6.82 22.00 29.45
C GLN A 877 5.85 23.18 29.57
N GLU A 878 6.21 24.36 29.03
CA GLU A 878 5.35 25.55 29.08
C GLU A 878 4.14 25.44 28.14
N VAL A 879 4.28 24.80 26.97
CA VAL A 879 3.14 24.47 26.09
C VAL A 879 2.16 23.53 26.80
N LEU A 880 2.63 22.44 27.42
CA LEU A 880 1.78 21.53 28.19
C LEU A 880 1.08 22.24 29.35
N ARG A 881 1.79 23.10 30.09
CA ARG A 881 1.21 23.91 31.17
C ARG A 881 0.04 24.78 30.68
N ARG A 882 0.18 25.41 29.51
CA ARG A 882 -0.88 26.22 28.88
C ARG A 882 -2.04 25.35 28.39
N ILE A 883 -1.76 24.20 27.76
CA ILE A 883 -2.78 23.23 27.32
C ILE A 883 -3.61 22.72 28.50
N VAL A 884 -2.99 22.26 29.59
CA VAL A 884 -3.69 21.76 30.78
C VAL A 884 -4.52 22.87 31.44
N THR A 885 -4.02 24.11 31.47
CA THR A 885 -4.76 25.27 31.98
C THR A 885 -6.02 25.56 31.14
N LEU A 886 -5.91 25.48 29.81
CA LEU A 886 -7.04 25.68 28.89
C LEU A 886 -8.05 24.52 29.00
N GLN A 887 -7.59 23.27 29.02
CA GLN A 887 -8.42 22.09 29.23
C GLN A 887 -9.18 22.15 30.57
N ARG A 888 -8.52 22.56 31.67
CA ARG A 888 -9.15 22.72 32.98
C ARG A 888 -10.28 23.76 32.94
N ARG A 889 -10.07 24.90 32.29
CA ARG A 889 -11.13 25.92 32.09
C ARG A 889 -12.26 25.39 31.22
N PHE A 890 -11.95 24.75 30.09
CA PHE A 890 -12.96 24.25 29.15
C PHE A 890 -13.84 23.15 29.75
N ARG A 891 -13.23 22.18 30.45
CA ARG A 891 -13.96 21.15 31.21
C ARG A 891 -14.85 21.76 32.29
N ALA A 892 -14.36 22.75 33.05
CA ALA A 892 -15.16 23.42 34.08
C ALA A 892 -16.37 24.19 33.50
N VAL A 893 -16.25 24.79 32.31
CA VAL A 893 -17.37 25.42 31.61
C VAL A 893 -18.38 24.38 31.11
N LEU A 894 -17.91 23.27 30.54
CA LEU A 894 -18.76 22.16 30.08
C LEU A 894 -19.57 21.54 31.23
N GLU A 895 -18.92 21.18 32.35
CA GLU A 895 -19.62 20.61 33.50
C GLU A 895 -20.56 21.61 34.17
N ARG A 896 -20.20 22.90 34.22
CA ARG A 896 -21.13 23.94 34.70
C ARG A 896 -22.37 24.05 33.80
N LYS A 897 -22.22 23.91 32.48
CA LYS A 897 -23.37 23.89 31.54
C LYS A 897 -24.25 22.65 31.76
N ARG A 898 -23.65 21.46 31.86
CA ARG A 898 -24.36 20.19 32.16
C ARG A 898 -25.12 20.26 33.49
N PHE A 899 -24.47 20.72 34.55
CA PHE A 899 -25.07 20.87 35.87
C PHE A 899 -26.29 21.80 35.85
N LEU A 900 -26.21 22.95 35.17
CA LEU A 900 -27.34 23.86 35.03
C LEU A 900 -28.50 23.20 34.27
N GLN A 901 -28.23 22.49 33.17
CA GLN A 901 -29.26 21.75 32.43
C GLN A 901 -29.94 20.68 33.31
N TRP A 902 -29.18 19.88 34.05
CA TRP A 902 -29.74 18.88 34.97
C TRP A 902 -30.57 19.50 36.11
N ARG A 903 -30.09 20.60 36.71
CA ARG A 903 -30.83 21.37 37.73
C ARG A 903 -32.17 21.85 37.17
N ASP A 904 -32.18 22.42 35.98
CA ASP A 904 -33.36 23.03 35.39
C ASP A 904 -34.40 21.97 34.96
N SER A 905 -33.95 20.83 34.41
CA SER A 905 -34.81 19.66 34.18
C SER A 905 -35.40 19.10 35.48
N ALA A 906 -34.61 19.02 36.57
CA ALA A 906 -35.11 18.57 37.87
C ALA A 906 -36.17 19.52 38.45
N ILE A 907 -36.00 20.83 38.30
CA ILE A 907 -37.00 21.84 38.71
C ILE A 907 -38.31 21.67 37.92
N VAL A 908 -38.25 21.43 36.61
CA VAL A 908 -39.44 21.15 35.79
C VAL A 908 -40.17 19.89 36.26
N ILE A 909 -39.44 18.78 36.49
CA ILE A 909 -40.02 17.52 36.99
C ILE A 909 -40.68 17.73 38.37
N GLN A 910 -40.01 18.43 39.30
CA GLN A 910 -40.57 18.74 40.62
C GLN A 910 -41.83 19.61 40.53
N ARG A 911 -41.87 20.60 39.63
CA ARG A 911 -43.06 21.45 39.40
C ARG A 911 -44.23 20.64 38.85
N SER A 912 -43.98 19.78 37.86
CA SER A 912 -45.00 18.92 37.25
C SER A 912 -45.53 17.86 38.23
N TRP A 913 -44.66 17.26 39.04
CA TRP A 913 -45.05 16.32 40.09
C TRP A 913 -45.98 16.95 41.12
N ARG A 914 -45.62 18.14 41.65
CA ARG A 914 -46.45 18.89 42.61
C ARG A 914 -47.86 19.19 42.04
N ASN A 915 -47.95 19.57 40.77
CA ASN A 915 -49.21 19.79 40.06
C ASN A 915 -50.01 18.48 39.89
N CYS A 916 -49.35 17.37 39.56
CA CYS A 916 -49.98 16.04 39.48
C CYS A 916 -50.57 15.59 40.84
N CYS A 917 -49.83 15.77 41.94
CA CYS A 917 -50.32 15.49 43.29
C CYS A 917 -51.57 16.33 43.62
N TYR A 918 -51.54 17.63 43.35
CA TYR A 918 -52.70 18.52 43.55
C TYR A 918 -53.93 18.07 42.74
N ARG A 919 -53.74 17.75 41.44
CA ARG A 919 -54.83 17.24 40.58
C ARG A 919 -55.40 15.91 41.06
N ARG A 920 -54.56 14.99 41.56
CA ARG A 920 -55.01 13.72 42.16
C ARG A 920 -55.84 13.94 43.42
N SER A 921 -55.42 14.84 44.30
CA SER A 921 -56.18 15.22 45.50
C SER A 921 -57.53 15.84 45.14
N LEU A 922 -57.57 16.75 44.16
CA LEU A 922 -58.80 17.38 43.70
C LEU A 922 -59.77 16.34 43.09
N ALA A 923 -59.28 15.45 42.22
CA ALA A 923 -60.10 14.40 41.62
C ALA A 923 -60.70 13.43 42.67
N ALA A 924 -59.93 13.08 43.71
CA ALA A 924 -60.44 12.27 44.82
C ALA A 924 -61.59 12.97 45.57
N VAL A 925 -61.46 14.28 45.84
CA VAL A 925 -62.54 15.09 46.44
C VAL A 925 -63.77 15.14 45.54
N THR A 926 -63.61 15.38 44.23
CA THR A 926 -64.74 15.42 43.28
C THR A 926 -65.48 14.08 43.18
N VAL A 927 -64.77 12.95 43.17
CA VAL A 927 -65.41 11.63 43.17
C VAL A 927 -66.12 11.36 44.50
N GLN A 928 -65.54 11.77 45.64
CA GLN A 928 -66.18 11.63 46.95
C GLN A 928 -67.45 12.47 47.10
N THR A 929 -67.45 13.73 46.61
CA THR A 929 -68.65 14.58 46.65
C THR A 929 -69.73 14.08 45.71
N ALA A 930 -69.37 13.67 44.49
CA ALA A 930 -70.30 13.09 43.53
C ALA A 930 -70.94 11.78 44.05
N TRP A 931 -70.15 10.87 44.63
CA TRP A 931 -70.65 9.61 45.19
C TRP A 931 -71.57 9.84 46.40
N ARG A 932 -71.20 10.74 47.33
CA ARG A 932 -72.06 11.13 48.45
C ARG A 932 -73.39 11.69 47.95
N GLY A 933 -73.35 12.63 47.00
CA GLY A 933 -74.55 13.22 46.40
C GLY A 933 -75.44 12.20 45.67
N PHE A 934 -74.84 11.24 44.94
CA PHE A 934 -75.57 10.15 44.31
C PHE A 934 -76.23 9.21 45.34
N ARG A 935 -75.51 8.86 46.42
CA ARG A 935 -76.00 7.93 47.46
C ARG A 935 -77.27 8.46 48.12
N GLU A 936 -77.26 9.71 48.59
CA GLU A 936 -78.44 10.31 49.24
C GLU A 936 -79.60 10.49 48.27
N ARG A 937 -79.33 10.92 47.02
CA ARG A 937 -80.36 11.00 45.97
C ARG A 937 -80.97 9.64 45.66
N LYS A 938 -80.17 8.58 45.56
CA LYS A 938 -80.67 7.21 45.33
C LYS A 938 -81.57 6.76 46.47
N HIS A 939 -81.17 6.99 47.73
CA HIS A 939 -81.96 6.64 48.90
C HIS A 939 -83.32 7.36 48.89
N TYR A 940 -83.30 8.69 48.72
CA TYR A 940 -84.52 9.51 48.61
C TYR A 940 -85.44 9.06 47.46
N CYS A 941 -84.88 8.80 46.27
CA CYS A 941 -85.66 8.32 45.13
C CYS A 941 -86.23 6.91 45.31
N GLN A 942 -85.60 6.05 46.13
CA GLN A 942 -86.18 4.75 46.50
C GLN A 942 -87.39 4.95 47.42
N THR A 943 -87.26 5.73 48.50
CA THR A 943 -88.39 6.07 49.39
C THR A 943 -89.56 6.70 48.61
N TYR A 944 -89.28 7.68 47.75
CA TYR A 944 -90.27 8.34 46.90
C TYR A 944 -90.99 7.35 45.96
N ARG A 945 -90.25 6.41 45.34
CA ARG A 945 -90.86 5.38 44.47
C ARG A 945 -91.77 4.43 45.24
N THR A 946 -91.40 4.00 46.45
CA THR A 946 -92.25 3.15 47.28
C THR A 946 -93.56 3.86 47.65
N VAL A 947 -93.50 5.14 48.02
CA VAL A 947 -94.70 5.96 48.28
C VAL A 947 -95.57 6.11 47.02
N MET A 948 -94.96 6.41 45.86
CA MET A 948 -95.68 6.48 44.58
C MET A 948 -96.31 5.14 44.16
N GLN A 949 -95.66 4.00 44.41
CA GLN A 949 -96.21 2.69 44.07
C GLN A 949 -97.40 2.31 44.97
N LEU A 950 -97.37 2.66 46.26
CA LEU A 950 -98.53 2.55 47.14
C LEU A 950 -99.70 3.43 46.65
N GLN A 951 -99.41 4.66 46.23
CA GLN A 951 -100.43 5.57 45.66
C GLN A 951 -100.99 5.09 44.30
N LEU A 952 -100.20 4.39 43.49
CA LEU A 952 -100.63 3.81 42.21
C LEU A 952 -101.46 2.54 42.39
N MET A 953 -101.05 1.63 43.29
CA MET A 953 -101.83 0.42 43.60
C MET A 953 -103.22 0.75 44.14
N GLY A 954 -103.37 1.83 44.92
CA GLY A 954 -104.66 2.35 45.36
C GLY A 954 -105.54 3.01 44.29
N ARG A 955 -105.13 3.03 43.01
CA ARG A 955 -105.83 3.72 41.90
C ARG A 955 -105.97 2.89 40.61
N GLY A 956 -105.52 1.64 40.59
CA GLY A 956 -105.32 0.84 39.38
C GLY A 956 -106.26 -0.35 39.17
N TYR A 957 -107.52 -0.29 39.61
CA TYR A 957 -108.46 -1.42 39.55
C TYR A 957 -109.59 -1.16 38.54
N LEU A 958 -109.41 -1.53 37.25
CA LEU A 958 -110.49 -1.69 36.24
C LEU A 958 -109.98 -2.21 34.86
N VAL A 959 -110.64 -3.26 34.36
CA VAL A 959 -110.75 -3.75 32.95
C VAL A 959 -109.52 -4.44 32.30
N GLU A 960 -109.82 -5.42 31.45
CA GLU A 960 -108.94 -6.42 30.83
C GLU A 960 -108.79 -6.25 29.29
N GLU A 961 -108.06 -7.16 28.64
CA GLU A 961 -108.08 -7.36 27.18
C GLU A 961 -109.45 -7.89 26.70
N HIS A 962 -109.78 -7.80 25.39
CA HIS A 962 -109.67 -8.94 24.46
C HIS A 962 -110.03 -8.61 22.99
N ASN A 963 -109.86 -9.63 22.12
CA ASN A 963 -110.40 -9.78 20.76
C ASN A 963 -109.84 -8.91 19.61
N GLY A 964 -108.82 -9.44 18.92
CA GLY A 964 -108.80 -9.37 17.44
C GLY A 964 -107.74 -8.54 16.71
N HIS A 965 -106.65 -8.12 17.38
CA HIS A 965 -105.63 -7.20 16.80
C HIS A 965 -106.19 -5.77 16.54
N ILE A 966 -105.46 -4.79 15.98
CA ILE A 966 -104.93 -4.70 14.61
C ILE A 966 -103.59 -3.91 14.61
N PHE A 967 -102.67 -4.26 13.70
CA PHE A 967 -101.45 -3.48 13.43
C PHE A 967 -101.66 -2.54 12.23
N LYS A 968 -101.06 -1.34 12.27
CA LYS A 968 -100.83 -0.51 11.06
C LYS A 968 -99.61 0.40 11.24
N SER A 969 -98.86 0.64 10.18
CA SER A 969 -97.62 1.42 10.17
C SER A 969 -97.85 2.87 9.71
N THR A 970 -97.26 3.83 10.42
CA THR A 970 -97.12 5.22 9.97
C THR A 970 -95.84 5.84 10.53
N GLN A 971 -95.36 6.92 9.92
CA GLN A 971 -94.00 7.45 10.06
C GLN A 971 -94.04 8.97 10.28
N TYR A 972 -93.41 9.46 11.36
CA TYR A 972 -93.25 10.89 11.62
C TYR A 972 -91.89 11.20 12.27
N SER A 973 -91.43 12.45 12.12
CA SER A 973 -90.07 12.90 12.38
C SER A 973 -89.99 13.92 13.52
N ILE A 974 -88.86 13.95 14.24
CA ILE A 974 -88.49 14.98 15.21
C ILE A 974 -87.00 15.31 15.00
N PRO A 975 -86.62 16.59 14.80
CA PRO A 975 -85.23 16.97 14.48
C PRO A 975 -84.36 17.12 15.75
N THR A 976 -83.04 16.98 15.57
CA THR A 976 -82.02 17.29 16.59
C THR A 976 -80.84 18.06 15.98
N TYR A 977 -80.00 18.65 16.85
CA TYR A 977 -79.18 19.83 16.56
C TYR A 977 -77.67 19.53 16.67
N CYS A 978 -76.84 20.23 15.89
CA CYS A 978 -75.37 20.12 16.00
C CYS A 978 -74.79 21.23 16.89
N GLU A 979 -74.21 20.86 18.04
CA GLU A 979 -73.68 21.78 19.06
C GLU A 979 -72.50 22.66 18.59
N TYR A 980 -71.87 22.34 17.45
CA TYR A 980 -70.71 23.09 16.92
C TYR A 980 -71.02 24.01 15.73
N CYS A 981 -72.17 23.86 15.07
CA CYS A 981 -72.48 24.67 13.86
C CYS A 981 -73.95 25.10 13.73
N SER A 982 -74.82 24.81 14.71
CA SER A 982 -76.21 25.33 14.78
C SER A 982 -77.15 24.94 13.63
N SER A 983 -76.75 24.01 12.75
CA SER A 983 -77.53 23.56 11.60
C SER A 983 -78.41 22.34 11.91
N LEU A 984 -79.60 22.27 11.29
CA LEU A 984 -80.45 21.08 11.31
C LEU A 984 -79.87 19.94 10.44
N ILE A 985 -80.06 18.71 10.91
CA ILE A 985 -79.83 17.47 10.13
C ILE A 985 -81.15 16.69 10.06
N TRP A 986 -81.50 16.22 8.86
CA TRP A 986 -82.75 15.49 8.57
C TRP A 986 -82.54 13.98 8.45
N MET A 987 -83.57 13.17 8.72
CA MET A 987 -83.52 11.70 8.77
C MET A 987 -84.79 11.02 8.21
N MET A 988 -84.58 9.96 7.41
CA MET A 988 -85.47 8.85 7.01
C MET A 988 -84.53 7.64 6.72
N ASP A 989 -84.88 6.35 6.65
CA ASP A 989 -86.12 5.54 6.54
C ASP A 989 -85.72 4.10 7.02
N ARG A 990 -86.50 3.12 7.51
CA ARG A 990 -87.89 2.91 7.98
C ARG A 990 -87.89 1.58 8.77
N ALA A 991 -88.82 1.31 9.71
CA ALA A 991 -88.92 -0.01 10.38
C ALA A 991 -90.31 -0.32 10.99
N CYS A 992 -90.62 -1.62 11.13
CA CYS A 992 -91.79 -2.16 11.85
C CYS A 992 -91.35 -3.37 12.71
N VAL A 993 -91.89 -3.51 13.93
CA VAL A 993 -91.58 -4.64 14.84
C VAL A 993 -92.85 -5.19 15.49
N CYS A 994 -92.92 -6.51 15.69
CA CYS A 994 -93.95 -7.20 16.47
C CYS A 994 -93.27 -8.20 17.44
N LYS A 995 -93.84 -8.32 18.65
CA LYS A 995 -93.44 -9.16 19.81
C LYS A 995 -92.23 -10.11 19.67
N ARG A 996 -91.29 -9.93 20.61
CA ARG A 996 -90.08 -10.74 20.96
C ARG A 996 -88.82 -10.41 20.16
N GLU A 997 -87.97 -9.58 20.77
CA GLU A 997 -86.59 -9.34 20.33
C GLU A 997 -85.58 -10.09 21.23
N GLU A 998 -84.89 -11.06 20.63
CA GLU A 998 -83.47 -11.31 20.87
C GLU A 998 -82.75 -10.86 19.57
N TRP A 999 -81.47 -10.49 19.45
CA TRP A 999 -80.28 -10.54 20.30
C TRP A 999 -79.56 -9.13 20.20
N LYS A 1000 -78.41 -8.77 20.79
CA LYS A 1000 -77.21 -9.50 21.25
C LYS A 1000 -76.51 -8.80 22.44
N HIS A 1001 -75.75 -9.62 23.16
CA HIS A 1001 -74.55 -9.39 23.98
C HIS A 1001 -73.68 -8.15 23.66
N LYS A 1002 -72.85 -7.63 24.58
CA LYS A 1002 -72.09 -8.38 25.63
C LYS A 1002 -71.81 -7.54 26.90
N ASN A 1003 -71.54 -8.22 28.03
CA ASN A 1003 -71.49 -7.61 29.36
C ASN A 1003 -70.45 -8.29 30.30
N ILE A 1004 -69.80 -7.51 31.19
CA ILE A 1004 -69.11 -7.83 32.48
C ILE A 1004 -67.84 -8.77 32.50
N HIS A 1005 -67.08 -8.63 33.60
CA HIS A 1005 -66.03 -9.49 34.22
C HIS A 1005 -64.57 -9.48 33.66
N GLU A 1006 -63.49 -9.52 34.46
CA GLU A 1006 -63.25 -9.05 35.86
C GLU A 1006 -61.74 -9.07 36.26
N PHE A 1007 -61.40 -8.73 37.52
CA PHE A 1007 -60.13 -8.89 38.29
C PHE A 1007 -58.77 -8.90 37.54
N VAL A 1008 -57.87 -7.90 37.73
CA VAL A 1008 -57.01 -7.65 38.91
C VAL A 1008 -55.92 -8.71 39.16
N ARG A 1009 -54.64 -8.33 38.96
CA ARG A 1009 -53.64 -8.19 40.05
C ARG A 1009 -52.42 -7.34 39.63
N PRO A 1010 -51.63 -6.79 40.59
CA PRO A 1010 -50.53 -5.87 40.32
C PRO A 1010 -49.17 -6.57 40.23
N VAL A 1011 -48.14 -5.83 39.77
CA VAL A 1011 -46.73 -6.16 40.04
C VAL A 1011 -46.11 -5.01 40.83
N ALA A 1012 -45.60 -5.33 42.01
CA ALA A 1012 -44.74 -4.45 42.80
C ALA A 1012 -43.25 -4.81 42.57
N GLN A 1013 -42.38 -3.92 43.04
CA GLN A 1013 -40.93 -4.08 43.25
C GLN A 1013 -40.36 -5.51 43.17
N LEU A 1014 -39.43 -5.75 42.24
CA LEU A 1014 -38.46 -6.84 42.33
C LEU A 1014 -37.21 -6.53 41.49
N GLY A 1015 -36.05 -7.00 41.97
CA GLY A 1015 -34.82 -7.30 41.22
C GLY A 1015 -34.26 -6.29 40.20
N TRP A 1016 -33.15 -5.64 40.53
CA TRP A 1016 -32.16 -5.26 39.50
C TRP A 1016 -31.41 -6.53 39.06
N SER A 1017 -31.75 -7.07 37.89
CA SER A 1017 -31.03 -8.16 37.24
C SER A 1017 -31.21 -8.07 35.72
N PHE A 1018 -30.14 -8.33 34.96
CA PHE A 1018 -30.09 -8.06 33.52
C PHE A 1018 -31.07 -8.93 32.71
N LEU A 1019 -31.93 -8.28 31.93
CA LEU A 1019 -32.70 -8.87 30.84
C LEU A 1019 -32.61 -7.93 29.62
N SER A 1020 -32.23 -8.49 28.47
CA SER A 1020 -31.93 -7.74 27.24
C SER A 1020 -33.17 -7.53 26.37
N PHE A 1021 -34.06 -6.63 26.78
CA PHE A 1021 -35.18 -6.21 25.93
C PHE A 1021 -34.67 -5.55 24.64
N HIS A 1022 -35.20 -5.96 23.50
CA HIS A 1022 -34.78 -5.51 22.18
C HIS A 1022 -35.88 -4.74 21.42
N PHE A 1023 -37.16 -4.92 21.77
CA PHE A 1023 -38.29 -4.14 21.27
C PHE A 1023 -38.68 -3.03 22.27
N GLY A 1024 -39.18 -1.89 21.76
CA GLY A 1024 -39.61 -0.77 22.62
C GLY A 1024 -38.48 0.03 23.28
N VAL A 1025 -37.21 -0.29 22.98
CA VAL A 1025 -36.03 0.35 23.58
C VAL A 1025 -35.49 1.45 22.65
N GLU A 1026 -34.92 2.49 23.25
CA GLU A 1026 -34.25 3.61 22.59
C GLU A 1026 -33.03 3.15 21.77
N LEU A 1027 -32.92 3.58 20.50
CA LEU A 1027 -31.89 3.10 19.56
C LEU A 1027 -30.44 3.29 20.05
N SER A 1028 -30.21 4.35 20.84
CA SER A 1028 -28.92 4.66 21.51
C SER A 1028 -28.45 3.59 22.49
N ARG A 1029 -29.35 2.74 22.99
CA ARG A 1029 -29.06 1.64 23.95
C ARG A 1029 -28.90 0.28 23.27
N LEU A 1030 -29.26 0.19 21.99
CA LEU A 1030 -29.19 -1.02 21.16
C LEU A 1030 -27.96 -1.03 20.22
N THR A 1031 -27.06 -0.05 20.39
CA THR A 1031 -25.85 0.19 19.59
C THR A 1031 -24.67 0.54 20.50
N ASN A 1032 -23.44 0.30 20.05
CA ASN A 1032 -22.22 0.66 20.78
C ASN A 1032 -21.12 1.15 19.80
N GLU A 1033 -19.90 1.42 20.30
CA GLU A 1033 -18.82 1.96 19.45
C GLU A 1033 -18.32 0.98 18.37
N GLU A 1034 -18.52 -0.34 18.55
CA GLU A 1034 -18.17 -1.38 17.58
C GLU A 1034 -19.32 -1.73 16.63
N ARG A 1035 -20.58 -1.58 17.07
CA ARG A 1035 -21.80 -1.95 16.33
C ARG A 1035 -22.74 -0.75 16.23
N THR A 1036 -22.66 -0.04 15.10
CA THR A 1036 -23.46 1.15 14.77
C THR A 1036 -24.90 0.86 14.35
N VAL A 1037 -25.23 -0.41 14.09
CA VAL A 1037 -26.58 -0.91 13.75
C VAL A 1037 -26.96 -2.01 14.75
N PRO A 1038 -28.21 -2.08 15.25
CA PRO A 1038 -28.61 -3.13 16.19
C PRO A 1038 -28.52 -4.55 15.61
N HIS A 1039 -27.94 -5.48 16.36
CA HIS A 1039 -27.73 -6.87 15.95
C HIS A 1039 -29.04 -7.59 15.52
N LEU A 1040 -30.16 -7.29 16.19
CA LEU A 1040 -31.48 -7.81 15.83
C LEU A 1040 -31.90 -7.38 14.41
N VAL A 1041 -31.70 -6.10 14.07
CA VAL A 1041 -32.02 -5.55 12.73
C VAL A 1041 -31.14 -6.22 11.67
N GLU A 1042 -29.85 -6.39 11.97
CA GLU A 1042 -28.90 -7.02 11.05
C GLU A 1042 -29.22 -8.52 10.83
N LYS A 1043 -29.50 -9.29 11.88
CA LYS A 1043 -29.89 -10.72 11.76
C LYS A 1043 -31.17 -10.87 10.93
N LEU A 1044 -32.20 -10.06 11.19
CA LEU A 1044 -33.47 -10.08 10.44
C LEU A 1044 -33.28 -9.66 8.96
N ILE A 1045 -32.56 -8.57 8.70
CA ILE A 1045 -32.36 -8.07 7.34
C ILE A 1045 -31.49 -9.02 6.51
N ASN A 1046 -30.39 -9.55 7.06
CA ASN A 1046 -29.50 -10.47 6.35
C ASN A 1046 -30.25 -11.76 5.95
N TYR A 1047 -31.10 -12.30 6.84
CA TYR A 1047 -31.95 -13.45 6.53
C TYR A 1047 -32.97 -13.15 5.41
N ILE A 1048 -33.65 -11.98 5.44
CA ILE A 1048 -34.57 -11.57 4.37
C ILE A 1048 -33.81 -11.36 3.04
N GLU A 1049 -32.56 -10.89 3.08
CA GLU A 1049 -31.70 -10.74 1.90
C GLU A 1049 -31.15 -12.06 1.33
N MET A 1050 -31.13 -13.13 2.12
CA MET A 1050 -30.74 -14.48 1.67
C MET A 1050 -31.95 -15.30 1.18
N HIS A 1051 -33.09 -15.24 1.88
CA HIS A 1051 -34.22 -16.15 1.66
C HIS A 1051 -35.49 -15.46 1.11
N GLY A 1052 -35.58 -14.13 1.12
CA GLY A 1052 -36.82 -13.39 0.87
C GLY A 1052 -36.86 -12.45 -0.35
N LEU A 1053 -35.74 -12.23 -1.05
CA LEU A 1053 -35.65 -11.23 -2.13
C LEU A 1053 -36.65 -11.44 -3.28
N TYR A 1054 -36.97 -12.70 -3.59
CA TYR A 1054 -37.84 -13.10 -4.70
C TYR A 1054 -39.28 -13.38 -4.27
N THR A 1055 -39.62 -13.25 -2.98
CA THR A 1055 -40.95 -13.62 -2.46
C THR A 1055 -42.02 -12.57 -2.84
N GLU A 1056 -43.03 -13.00 -3.59
CA GLU A 1056 -44.11 -12.12 -4.07
C GLU A 1056 -44.85 -11.43 -2.92
N GLY A 1057 -44.71 -10.11 -2.85
CA GLY A 1057 -45.27 -9.26 -1.80
C GLY A 1057 -44.56 -9.34 -0.46
N ILE A 1058 -43.25 -9.65 -0.39
CA ILE A 1058 -42.47 -9.86 0.85
C ILE A 1058 -42.89 -8.98 2.03
N TYR A 1059 -42.93 -7.65 1.85
CA TYR A 1059 -43.36 -6.69 2.87
C TYR A 1059 -44.84 -6.25 2.77
N ARG A 1060 -45.52 -6.49 1.65
CA ARG A 1060 -46.96 -6.18 1.45
C ARG A 1060 -47.87 -7.19 2.15
N LYS A 1061 -47.57 -8.48 2.01
CA LYS A 1061 -48.24 -9.56 2.75
C LYS A 1061 -47.79 -9.54 4.21
N SER A 1062 -48.65 -9.99 5.11
CA SER A 1062 -48.34 -10.11 6.54
C SER A 1062 -48.32 -11.58 6.95
N GLY A 1063 -47.40 -11.93 7.86
CA GLY A 1063 -47.34 -13.27 8.42
C GLY A 1063 -48.48 -13.57 9.41
N SER A 1064 -48.58 -14.83 9.86
CA SER A 1064 -49.53 -15.22 10.91
C SER A 1064 -49.29 -14.42 12.19
N THR A 1065 -50.32 -13.74 12.69
CA THR A 1065 -50.25 -12.85 13.87
C THR A 1065 -49.82 -13.56 15.14
N ASN A 1066 -50.10 -14.86 15.27
CA ASN A 1066 -49.63 -15.67 16.40
C ASN A 1066 -48.12 -15.95 16.28
N LYS A 1067 -47.65 -16.39 15.10
CA LYS A 1067 -46.22 -16.61 14.84
C LYS A 1067 -45.38 -15.32 14.90
N ILE A 1068 -45.96 -14.16 14.58
CA ILE A 1068 -45.31 -12.85 14.77
C ILE A 1068 -45.07 -12.57 16.26
N LYS A 1069 -46.06 -12.83 17.14
CA LYS A 1069 -45.90 -12.67 18.59
C LYS A 1069 -44.88 -13.64 19.17
N GLU A 1070 -44.94 -14.91 18.73
CA GLU A 1070 -44.02 -15.98 19.11
C GLU A 1070 -42.56 -15.63 18.77
N LEU A 1071 -42.30 -15.24 17.51
CA LEU A 1071 -40.97 -14.83 17.06
C LEU A 1071 -40.47 -13.57 17.78
N ARG A 1072 -41.34 -12.58 18.00
CA ARG A 1072 -41.02 -11.36 18.77
C ARG A 1072 -40.63 -11.69 20.21
N GLN A 1073 -41.36 -12.58 20.88
CA GLN A 1073 -41.09 -12.99 22.26
C GLN A 1073 -39.77 -13.78 22.38
N GLY A 1074 -39.47 -14.65 21.42
CA GLY A 1074 -38.16 -15.31 21.35
C GLY A 1074 -37.01 -14.30 21.22
N LEU A 1075 -37.13 -13.35 20.28
CA LEU A 1075 -36.10 -12.35 20.00
C LEU A 1075 -35.95 -11.26 21.08
N ASP A 1076 -36.97 -11.02 21.92
CA ASP A 1076 -36.85 -10.23 23.16
C ASP A 1076 -36.21 -11.02 24.32
N THR A 1077 -36.07 -12.35 24.20
CA THR A 1077 -35.46 -13.22 25.23
C THR A 1077 -33.98 -13.49 24.94
N ASP A 1078 -33.66 -13.98 23.73
CA ASP A 1078 -32.30 -14.02 23.18
C ASP A 1078 -32.36 -13.94 21.65
N VAL A 1079 -31.59 -13.01 21.07
CA VAL A 1079 -31.49 -12.82 19.61
C VAL A 1079 -30.71 -13.96 18.96
N ASN A 1080 -29.82 -14.65 19.68
CA ASN A 1080 -28.93 -15.66 19.11
C ASN A 1080 -29.61 -17.03 18.95
N SER A 1081 -30.17 -17.58 20.03
CA SER A 1081 -30.75 -18.94 20.07
C SER A 1081 -31.99 -19.13 19.19
N VAL A 1082 -32.68 -18.06 18.80
CA VAL A 1082 -33.82 -18.14 17.88
C VAL A 1082 -33.35 -18.53 16.48
N ASN A 1083 -33.73 -19.73 16.05
CA ASN A 1083 -33.67 -20.13 14.65
C ASN A 1083 -34.72 -19.35 13.83
N LEU A 1084 -34.37 -18.97 12.60
CA LEU A 1084 -35.27 -18.26 11.68
C LEU A 1084 -35.90 -19.17 10.62
N ASP A 1085 -35.33 -20.36 10.36
CA ASP A 1085 -35.86 -21.30 9.37
C ASP A 1085 -37.27 -21.83 9.74
N ASP A 1086 -37.58 -21.89 11.04
CA ASP A 1086 -38.88 -22.32 11.59
C ASP A 1086 -40.04 -21.33 11.31
N TYR A 1087 -39.74 -20.16 10.72
CA TYR A 1087 -40.69 -19.07 10.52
C TYR A 1087 -40.82 -18.68 9.04
N ASN A 1088 -42.06 -18.62 8.56
CA ASN A 1088 -42.33 -18.13 7.20
C ASN A 1088 -41.77 -16.71 7.02
N ILE A 1089 -41.16 -16.44 5.86
CA ILE A 1089 -40.45 -15.19 5.58
C ILE A 1089 -41.32 -13.92 5.77
N HIS A 1090 -42.64 -13.99 5.57
CA HIS A 1090 -43.57 -12.87 5.84
C HIS A 1090 -43.77 -12.60 7.34
N VAL A 1091 -43.57 -13.59 8.22
CA VAL A 1091 -43.55 -13.41 9.68
C VAL A 1091 -42.32 -12.58 10.06
N ILE A 1092 -41.14 -12.97 9.57
CA ILE A 1092 -39.85 -12.30 9.82
C ILE A 1092 -39.88 -10.86 9.30
N ALA A 1093 -40.36 -10.67 8.07
CA ALA A 1093 -40.60 -9.35 7.47
C ALA A 1093 -41.62 -8.51 8.23
N SER A 1094 -42.61 -9.14 8.89
CA SER A 1094 -43.58 -8.42 9.74
C SER A 1094 -43.00 -8.05 11.11
N VAL A 1095 -42.12 -8.88 11.67
CA VAL A 1095 -41.39 -8.58 12.91
C VAL A 1095 -40.42 -7.41 12.71
N LEU A 1096 -39.72 -7.30 11.57
CA LEU A 1096 -38.88 -6.14 11.28
C LEU A 1096 -39.69 -4.83 11.17
N LYS A 1097 -40.81 -4.85 10.42
CA LYS A 1097 -41.74 -3.71 10.35
C LYS A 1097 -42.26 -3.32 11.73
N GLN A 1098 -42.61 -4.31 12.55
CA GLN A 1098 -43.04 -4.08 13.92
C GLN A 1098 -41.93 -3.48 14.78
N TRP A 1099 -40.69 -3.97 14.70
CA TRP A 1099 -39.57 -3.42 15.47
C TRP A 1099 -39.38 -1.92 15.20
N LEU A 1100 -39.35 -1.52 13.92
CA LEU A 1100 -39.25 -0.11 13.51
C LEU A 1100 -40.41 0.75 14.07
N ARG A 1101 -41.63 0.23 14.01
CA ARG A 1101 -42.82 0.91 14.52
C ARG A 1101 -42.88 0.97 16.05
N ASP A 1102 -42.32 -0.02 16.74
CA ASP A 1102 -42.31 -0.13 18.20
C ASP A 1102 -41.17 0.73 18.84
N LEU A 1103 -40.25 1.31 18.06
CA LEU A 1103 -39.21 2.24 18.57
C LEU A 1103 -39.83 3.50 19.23
N PRO A 1104 -39.32 3.98 20.39
CA PRO A 1104 -39.86 5.17 21.07
C PRO A 1104 -39.84 6.44 20.21
N SER A 1105 -38.72 6.72 19.53
CA SER A 1105 -38.63 7.71 18.45
C SER A 1105 -38.64 6.97 17.11
N PRO A 1106 -39.31 7.48 16.06
CA PRO A 1106 -39.18 6.91 14.72
C PRO A 1106 -37.74 7.10 14.21
N LEU A 1107 -37.34 6.29 13.21
CA LEU A 1107 -35.96 6.25 12.73
C LEU A 1107 -35.48 7.57 12.08
N MET A 1108 -36.40 8.35 11.49
CA MET A 1108 -36.13 9.71 10.98
C MET A 1108 -36.40 10.81 12.02
N THR A 1109 -36.68 10.43 13.28
CA THR A 1109 -37.01 11.27 14.45
C THR A 1109 -38.32 12.07 14.35
N PHE A 1110 -38.92 12.36 15.51
CA PHE A 1110 -40.06 13.30 15.58
C PHE A 1110 -39.59 14.76 15.45
N GLU A 1111 -38.37 15.09 15.90
CA GLU A 1111 -37.83 16.46 15.92
C GLU A 1111 -37.61 17.03 14.50
N LEU A 1112 -37.21 16.18 13.53
CA LEU A 1112 -36.96 16.59 12.15
C LEU A 1112 -38.18 16.40 11.21
N TYR A 1113 -39.34 15.97 11.73
CA TYR A 1113 -40.53 15.66 10.92
C TYR A 1113 -40.97 16.84 10.03
N GLU A 1114 -41.10 18.03 10.63
CA GLU A 1114 -41.45 19.27 9.93
C GLU A 1114 -40.40 19.70 8.90
N GLU A 1115 -39.11 19.44 9.15
CA GLU A 1115 -38.03 19.79 8.22
C GLU A 1115 -38.01 18.86 7.00
N PHE A 1116 -38.33 17.57 7.17
CA PHE A 1116 -38.57 16.66 6.05
C PHE A 1116 -39.77 17.10 5.20
N LEU A 1117 -40.88 17.50 5.82
CA LEU A 1117 -42.06 18.02 5.10
C LEU A 1117 -41.76 19.34 4.38
N ARG A 1118 -40.99 20.25 5.01
CA ARG A 1118 -40.55 21.53 4.39
C ARG A 1118 -39.59 21.30 3.23
N ALA A 1119 -38.70 20.31 3.30
CA ALA A 1119 -37.83 19.93 2.20
C ALA A 1119 -38.64 19.38 1.00
N MET A 1120 -39.71 18.60 1.26
CA MET A 1120 -40.65 18.14 0.22
C MET A 1120 -41.54 19.24 -0.36
N GLY A 1121 -41.58 20.43 0.25
CA GLY A 1121 -42.34 21.60 -0.23
C GLY A 1121 -41.60 22.52 -1.22
N GLN A 1122 -40.36 22.20 -1.61
CA GLN A 1122 -39.57 23.04 -2.52
C GLN A 1122 -40.01 22.87 -4.00
N PRO A 1123 -39.94 23.93 -4.83
CA PRO A 1123 -40.48 23.90 -6.20
C PRO A 1123 -39.60 23.16 -7.22
N ASP A 1124 -38.27 23.16 -7.07
CA ASP A 1124 -37.38 22.33 -7.90
C ASP A 1124 -37.09 20.99 -7.20
N LYS A 1125 -37.33 19.89 -7.93
CA LYS A 1125 -36.95 18.52 -7.51
C LYS A 1125 -35.48 18.40 -7.08
N ARG A 1126 -34.55 19.19 -7.66
CA ARG A 1126 -33.14 19.21 -7.22
C ARG A 1126 -32.97 19.83 -5.84
N GLU A 1127 -33.74 20.86 -5.52
CA GLU A 1127 -33.75 21.49 -4.20
C GLU A 1127 -34.46 20.62 -3.16
N VAL A 1128 -35.53 19.92 -3.55
CA VAL A 1128 -36.15 18.86 -2.72
C VAL A 1128 -35.12 17.79 -2.35
N ILE A 1129 -34.40 17.23 -3.34
CA ILE A 1129 -33.36 16.22 -3.09
C ILE A 1129 -32.29 16.80 -2.15
N ARG A 1130 -31.75 17.99 -2.43
CA ARG A 1130 -30.72 18.62 -1.61
C ARG A 1130 -31.19 18.89 -0.17
N GLY A 1131 -32.43 19.35 -0.01
CA GLY A 1131 -33.07 19.58 1.29
C GLY A 1131 -33.21 18.29 2.09
N VAL A 1132 -33.80 17.25 1.50
CA VAL A 1132 -34.02 15.95 2.17
C VAL A 1132 -32.70 15.34 2.64
N TYR A 1133 -31.65 15.33 1.82
CA TYR A 1133 -30.33 14.86 2.26
C TYR A 1133 -29.71 15.77 3.34
N SER A 1134 -29.89 17.08 3.26
CA SER A 1134 -29.43 18.02 4.31
C SER A 1134 -30.18 17.88 5.64
N VAL A 1135 -31.34 17.21 5.69
CA VAL A 1135 -32.03 16.83 6.94
C VAL A 1135 -31.59 15.44 7.41
N ILE A 1136 -31.31 14.50 6.49
CA ILE A 1136 -30.68 13.21 6.82
C ILE A 1136 -29.32 13.41 7.50
N ASP A 1137 -28.50 14.35 7.02
CA ASP A 1137 -27.18 14.69 7.58
C ASP A 1137 -27.25 15.26 9.02
N GLN A 1138 -28.43 15.63 9.51
CA GLN A 1138 -28.66 16.10 10.89
C GLN A 1138 -29.04 14.96 11.86
N LEU A 1139 -29.32 13.74 11.35
CA LEU A 1139 -29.61 12.59 12.19
C LEU A 1139 -28.38 12.16 13.01
N SER A 1140 -28.60 11.76 14.26
CA SER A 1140 -27.53 11.16 15.07
C SER A 1140 -26.97 9.90 14.41
N ARG A 1141 -25.65 9.64 14.58
CA ARG A 1141 -24.90 8.58 13.89
C ARG A 1141 -25.57 7.20 13.94
N THR A 1142 -26.22 6.85 15.05
CA THR A 1142 -26.93 5.57 15.23
C THR A 1142 -28.22 5.48 14.40
N HIS A 1143 -28.98 6.58 14.31
CA HIS A 1143 -30.15 6.68 13.44
C HIS A 1143 -29.73 6.69 11.97
N LEU A 1144 -28.69 7.46 11.62
CA LEU A 1144 -28.16 7.55 10.26
C LEU A 1144 -27.68 6.18 9.74
N SER A 1145 -26.76 5.49 10.43
CA SER A 1145 -26.25 4.18 9.96
C SER A 1145 -27.33 3.09 9.92
N THR A 1146 -28.31 3.13 10.83
CA THR A 1146 -29.45 2.20 10.80
C THR A 1146 -30.39 2.51 9.62
N LEU A 1147 -30.61 3.79 9.31
CA LEU A 1147 -31.37 4.24 8.14
C LEU A 1147 -30.67 3.87 6.83
N GLU A 1148 -29.35 4.05 6.73
CA GLU A 1148 -28.56 3.65 5.56
C GLU A 1148 -28.64 2.13 5.30
N ARG A 1149 -28.48 1.29 6.33
CA ARG A 1149 -28.60 -0.18 6.20
C ARG A 1149 -30.01 -0.60 5.75
N LEU A 1150 -31.05 0.07 6.24
CA LEU A 1150 -32.44 -0.17 5.86
C LEU A 1150 -32.73 0.30 4.42
N ILE A 1151 -32.34 1.51 4.03
CA ILE A 1151 -32.56 2.01 2.67
C ILE A 1151 -31.80 1.15 1.64
N PHE A 1152 -30.57 0.69 1.96
CA PHE A 1152 -29.84 -0.27 1.13
C PHE A 1152 -30.62 -1.59 0.94
N HIS A 1153 -31.21 -2.12 2.02
CA HIS A 1153 -32.07 -3.29 1.97
C HIS A 1153 -33.30 -3.10 1.06
N LEU A 1154 -34.01 -1.98 1.22
CA LEU A 1154 -35.18 -1.65 0.41
C LEU A 1154 -34.82 -1.47 -1.07
N VAL A 1155 -33.65 -0.90 -1.38
CA VAL A 1155 -33.12 -0.83 -2.76
C VAL A 1155 -32.86 -2.23 -3.32
N ARG A 1156 -32.27 -3.16 -2.55
CA ARG A 1156 -32.06 -4.56 -3.00
C ARG A 1156 -33.37 -5.25 -3.38
N ILE A 1157 -34.45 -5.01 -2.63
CA ILE A 1157 -35.78 -5.59 -2.91
C ILE A 1157 -36.45 -4.93 -4.11
N ALA A 1158 -36.41 -3.59 -4.21
CA ALA A 1158 -36.99 -2.84 -5.34
C ALA A 1158 -36.30 -3.14 -6.69
N LEU A 1159 -35.10 -3.72 -6.69
CA LEU A 1159 -34.42 -4.20 -7.90
C LEU A 1159 -34.96 -5.55 -8.41
N GLN A 1160 -35.69 -6.29 -7.59
CA GLN A 1160 -36.31 -7.58 -7.93
C GLN A 1160 -37.84 -7.44 -8.13
N GLU A 1161 -38.32 -6.22 -8.41
CA GLU A 1161 -39.74 -5.87 -8.56
C GLU A 1161 -40.50 -6.79 -9.53
N GLU A 1162 -39.86 -7.24 -10.62
CA GLU A 1162 -40.48 -8.16 -11.59
C GLU A 1162 -40.91 -9.51 -10.97
N THR A 1163 -40.22 -9.96 -9.91
CA THR A 1163 -40.52 -11.22 -9.21
C THR A 1163 -41.30 -11.00 -7.91
N ASN A 1164 -40.81 -10.09 -7.05
CA ASN A 1164 -41.40 -9.86 -5.73
C ASN A 1164 -42.57 -8.85 -5.75
N ARG A 1165 -42.78 -8.14 -6.86
CA ARG A 1165 -43.83 -7.11 -7.06
C ARG A 1165 -43.82 -6.01 -6.00
N MET A 1166 -42.65 -5.61 -5.49
CA MET A 1166 -42.45 -4.53 -4.52
C MET A 1166 -41.65 -3.37 -5.12
N SER A 1167 -42.34 -2.44 -5.77
CA SER A 1167 -41.74 -1.20 -6.30
C SER A 1167 -41.24 -0.26 -5.21
N ALA A 1168 -40.43 0.75 -5.58
CA ALA A 1168 -39.98 1.80 -4.67
C ALA A 1168 -41.15 2.49 -3.93
N ASN A 1169 -42.23 2.82 -4.65
CA ASN A 1169 -43.46 3.35 -4.09
C ASN A 1169 -44.15 2.33 -3.16
N ALA A 1170 -44.30 1.07 -3.58
CA ALA A 1170 -44.92 0.02 -2.77
C ALA A 1170 -44.16 -0.27 -1.46
N LEU A 1171 -42.84 -0.06 -1.44
CA LEU A 1171 -42.03 -0.10 -0.21
C LEU A 1171 -42.20 1.20 0.61
N ALA A 1172 -42.22 2.37 -0.02
CA ALA A 1172 -42.43 3.64 0.66
C ALA A 1172 -43.77 3.69 1.41
N ILE A 1173 -44.87 3.23 0.79
CA ILE A 1173 -46.20 3.12 1.42
C ILE A 1173 -46.15 2.25 2.70
N VAL A 1174 -45.36 1.18 2.69
CA VAL A 1174 -45.25 0.24 3.83
C VAL A 1174 -44.30 0.76 4.91
N PHE A 1175 -43.21 1.43 4.55
CA PHE A 1175 -42.17 1.83 5.49
C PHE A 1175 -42.29 3.26 6.02
N ALA A 1176 -42.85 4.23 5.28
CA ALA A 1176 -43.02 5.60 5.78
C ALA A 1176 -43.80 5.66 7.12
N PRO A 1177 -44.93 4.92 7.31
CA PRO A 1177 -45.62 4.85 8.60
C PRO A 1177 -44.82 4.16 9.73
N CYS A 1178 -43.69 3.53 9.42
CA CYS A 1178 -42.79 2.91 10.40
C CYS A 1178 -41.60 3.82 10.74
N ILE A 1179 -41.03 4.55 9.77
CA ILE A 1179 -39.77 5.31 9.92
C ILE A 1179 -39.93 6.82 10.03
N LEU A 1180 -41.05 7.39 9.58
CA LEU A 1180 -41.34 8.84 9.58
C LEU A 1180 -42.76 9.07 10.12
N ARG A 1181 -42.95 8.78 11.41
CA ARG A 1181 -44.25 8.88 12.10
C ARG A 1181 -44.59 10.34 12.43
N CYS A 1182 -45.86 10.70 12.24
CA CYS A 1182 -46.39 11.99 12.69
C CYS A 1182 -46.34 12.12 14.22
N PRO A 1183 -45.91 13.26 14.80
CA PRO A 1183 -46.03 13.53 16.24
C PRO A 1183 -47.49 13.68 16.70
N ASP A 1184 -47.80 13.23 17.92
CA ASP A 1184 -49.14 13.30 18.54
C ASP A 1184 -49.67 14.74 18.79
N THR A 1185 -48.89 15.77 18.43
CA THR A 1185 -49.22 17.20 18.57
C THR A 1185 -49.80 17.85 17.32
N ILE A 1186 -49.82 17.15 16.18
CA ILE A 1186 -50.33 17.67 14.91
C ILE A 1186 -51.82 17.36 14.78
N ASP A 1187 -52.58 18.29 14.20
CA ASP A 1187 -54.02 18.12 13.93
C ASP A 1187 -54.28 16.88 13.04
N PRO A 1188 -55.27 16.02 13.39
CA PRO A 1188 -55.62 14.87 12.57
C PRO A 1188 -55.92 15.18 11.10
N LEU A 1189 -56.55 16.33 10.79
CA LEU A 1189 -56.86 16.70 9.40
C LEU A 1189 -55.58 17.04 8.61
N GLN A 1190 -54.65 17.76 9.22
CA GLN A 1190 -53.32 18.03 8.65
C GLN A 1190 -52.52 16.72 8.49
N SER A 1191 -52.54 15.83 9.49
CA SER A 1191 -51.80 14.56 9.45
C SER A 1191 -52.18 13.69 8.23
N VAL A 1192 -53.44 13.70 7.81
CA VAL A 1192 -53.92 12.96 6.62
C VAL A 1192 -53.36 13.53 5.32
N GLN A 1193 -53.14 14.85 5.24
CA GLN A 1193 -52.52 15.48 4.07
C GLN A 1193 -51.03 15.10 3.99
N ASP A 1194 -50.35 15.06 5.13
CA ASP A 1194 -48.91 14.81 5.20
C ASP A 1194 -48.51 13.34 4.94
N ILE A 1195 -49.44 12.37 5.06
CA ILE A 1195 -49.23 10.97 4.62
C ILE A 1195 -48.72 10.90 3.16
N SER A 1196 -49.24 11.77 2.29
CA SER A 1196 -48.81 11.83 0.88
C SER A 1196 -47.35 12.28 0.75
N LYS A 1197 -46.96 13.32 1.50
CA LYS A 1197 -45.60 13.90 1.51
C LYS A 1197 -44.58 12.98 2.18
N THR A 1198 -44.93 12.34 3.30
CA THR A 1198 -44.04 11.39 3.98
C THR A 1198 -43.76 10.15 3.11
N THR A 1199 -44.78 9.66 2.40
CA THR A 1199 -44.61 8.55 1.43
C THR A 1199 -43.71 8.97 0.27
N ALA A 1200 -43.97 10.13 -0.34
CA ALA A 1200 -43.15 10.66 -1.42
C ALA A 1200 -41.69 10.94 -1.00
N CYS A 1201 -41.45 11.34 0.25
CA CYS A 1201 -40.11 11.53 0.81
C CYS A 1201 -39.33 10.21 0.85
N VAL A 1202 -39.93 9.13 1.36
CA VAL A 1202 -39.29 7.81 1.43
C VAL A 1202 -39.11 7.22 0.03
N GLU A 1203 -40.07 7.38 -0.87
CA GLU A 1203 -39.93 6.98 -2.28
C GLU A 1203 -38.76 7.72 -2.97
N LEU A 1204 -38.62 9.03 -2.76
CA LEU A 1204 -37.52 9.83 -3.31
C LEU A 1204 -36.15 9.33 -2.82
N ILE A 1205 -36.02 9.01 -1.53
CA ILE A 1205 -34.78 8.47 -0.96
C ILE A 1205 -34.44 7.10 -1.58
N ILE A 1206 -35.42 6.19 -1.70
CA ILE A 1206 -35.24 4.87 -2.31
C ILE A 1206 -34.87 5.01 -3.79
N ASN A 1207 -35.55 5.86 -4.56
CA ASN A 1207 -35.28 6.05 -5.99
C ASN A 1207 -33.90 6.68 -6.26
N GLU A 1208 -33.48 7.68 -5.47
CA GLU A 1208 -32.15 8.27 -5.58
C GLU A 1208 -31.04 7.26 -5.22
N GLN A 1209 -31.21 6.46 -4.17
CA GLN A 1209 -30.24 5.42 -3.82
C GLN A 1209 -30.27 4.26 -4.82
N MET A 1210 -31.42 3.90 -5.38
CA MET A 1210 -31.51 2.93 -6.47
C MET A 1210 -30.84 3.44 -7.75
N SER A 1211 -30.92 4.74 -8.05
CA SER A 1211 -30.20 5.36 -9.17
C SER A 1211 -28.69 5.27 -8.96
N LYS A 1212 -28.19 5.66 -7.77
CA LYS A 1212 -26.77 5.53 -7.38
C LYS A 1212 -26.30 4.07 -7.39
N TYR A 1213 -27.13 3.13 -6.94
CA TYR A 1213 -26.82 1.71 -6.93
C TYR A 1213 -26.84 1.11 -8.35
N LYS A 1214 -27.82 1.44 -9.21
CA LYS A 1214 -27.86 1.05 -10.63
C LYS A 1214 -26.69 1.66 -11.43
N ALA A 1215 -26.22 2.85 -11.06
CA ALA A 1215 -24.99 3.43 -11.61
C ALA A 1215 -23.77 2.60 -11.19
N ARG A 1216 -23.55 2.41 -9.88
CA ARG A 1216 -22.45 1.57 -9.36
C ARG A 1216 -22.49 0.13 -9.89
N LEU A 1217 -23.66 -0.47 -10.07
CA LEU A 1217 -23.80 -1.80 -10.68
C LEU A 1217 -23.47 -1.79 -12.16
N LYS A 1218 -23.76 -0.71 -12.90
CA LYS A 1218 -23.28 -0.56 -14.29
C LYS A 1218 -21.78 -0.29 -14.34
N ASP A 1219 -21.22 0.42 -13.37
CA ASP A 1219 -19.77 0.61 -13.26
C ASP A 1219 -19.08 -0.72 -12.96
N ILE A 1220 -19.54 -1.46 -11.94
CA ILE A 1220 -19.08 -2.82 -11.60
C ILE A 1220 -19.29 -3.77 -12.77
N SER A 1221 -20.48 -3.86 -13.36
CA SER A 1221 -20.71 -4.73 -14.51
C SER A 1221 -19.96 -4.26 -15.76
N SER A 1222 -19.54 -2.99 -15.85
CA SER A 1222 -18.64 -2.52 -16.91
C SER A 1222 -17.18 -2.81 -16.62
N LEU A 1223 -16.79 -2.95 -15.35
CA LEU A 1223 -15.47 -3.41 -14.91
C LEU A 1223 -15.36 -4.93 -15.03
N GLU A 1224 -16.36 -5.69 -14.60
CA GLU A 1224 -16.50 -7.14 -14.82
C GLU A 1224 -16.68 -7.45 -16.31
N PHE A 1225 -17.42 -6.65 -17.08
CA PHE A 1225 -17.45 -6.79 -18.54
C PHE A 1225 -16.15 -6.32 -19.17
N ALA A 1226 -15.44 -5.31 -18.65
CA ALA A 1226 -14.11 -4.94 -19.16
C ALA A 1226 -13.07 -6.01 -18.82
N GLU A 1227 -13.16 -6.67 -17.67
CA GLU A 1227 -12.29 -7.75 -17.20
C GLU A 1227 -12.63 -9.05 -17.93
N SER A 1228 -13.90 -9.43 -18.04
CA SER A 1228 -14.36 -10.58 -18.82
C SER A 1228 -14.10 -10.38 -20.31
N LYS A 1229 -14.26 -9.15 -20.84
CA LYS A 1229 -13.85 -8.79 -22.21
C LYS A 1229 -12.36 -8.58 -22.36
N ALA A 1230 -11.59 -8.34 -21.29
CA ALA A 1230 -10.13 -8.34 -21.31
C ALA A 1230 -9.60 -9.76 -21.26
N LYS A 1231 -10.12 -10.64 -20.40
CA LYS A 1231 -9.85 -12.08 -20.36
C LYS A 1231 -10.29 -12.75 -21.67
N SER A 1232 -11.50 -12.49 -22.13
CA SER A 1232 -12.01 -12.95 -23.44
C SER A 1232 -11.19 -12.37 -24.59
N ARG A 1233 -10.81 -11.08 -24.57
CA ARG A 1233 -9.89 -10.55 -25.60
C ARG A 1233 -8.47 -11.06 -25.44
N LEU A 1234 -7.96 -11.39 -24.25
CA LEU A 1234 -6.61 -11.93 -24.06
C LEU A 1234 -6.56 -13.39 -24.48
N THR A 1235 -7.64 -14.16 -24.30
CA THR A 1235 -7.76 -15.51 -24.87
C THR A 1235 -8.07 -15.46 -26.37
N HIS A 1236 -8.89 -14.52 -26.86
CA HIS A 1236 -9.06 -14.28 -28.30
C HIS A 1236 -7.83 -13.65 -28.96
N ILE A 1237 -6.95 -12.95 -28.24
CA ILE A 1237 -5.69 -12.38 -28.76
C ILE A 1237 -4.58 -13.41 -28.64
N ARG A 1238 -4.55 -14.28 -27.63
CA ARG A 1238 -3.74 -15.51 -27.66
C ARG A 1238 -4.11 -16.33 -28.90
N LYS A 1239 -5.39 -16.71 -29.04
CA LYS A 1239 -5.87 -17.45 -30.21
C LYS A 1239 -5.66 -16.68 -31.51
N SER A 1240 -6.04 -15.40 -31.62
CA SER A 1240 -5.88 -14.65 -32.87
C SER A 1240 -4.47 -14.15 -33.17
N MET A 1241 -3.53 -14.13 -32.24
CA MET A 1241 -2.11 -13.91 -32.58
C MET A 1241 -1.45 -15.21 -33.05
N VAL A 1242 -1.92 -16.36 -32.59
CA VAL A 1242 -1.61 -17.66 -33.21
C VAL A 1242 -2.25 -17.77 -34.60
N ASP A 1243 -3.56 -17.54 -34.71
CA ASP A 1243 -4.33 -17.72 -35.96
C ASP A 1243 -4.02 -16.67 -37.04
N VAL A 1244 -3.65 -15.43 -36.68
CA VAL A 1244 -3.26 -14.38 -37.67
C VAL A 1244 -1.82 -14.56 -38.20
N PHE A 1245 -1.06 -15.51 -37.66
CA PHE A 1245 0.18 -16.00 -38.29
C PHE A 1245 -0.01 -17.27 -39.13
N LEU A 1246 -1.22 -17.82 -39.23
CA LEU A 1246 -1.53 -19.04 -40.00
C LEU A 1246 -2.46 -18.77 -41.20
N LEU A 1247 -1.85 -18.38 -42.33
CA LEU A 1247 -2.46 -18.47 -43.67
C LEU A 1247 -1.48 -19.09 -44.70
N VAL A 1248 -1.28 -20.40 -44.51
CA VAL A 1248 -1.18 -21.52 -45.48
C VAL A 1248 -1.47 -21.22 -46.97
N PRO A 1249 -1.00 -22.05 -47.92
CA PRO A 1249 0.37 -22.39 -48.34
C PRO A 1249 0.63 -21.96 -49.82
N LEU A 1250 1.69 -22.47 -50.46
CA LEU A 1250 1.82 -22.88 -51.89
C LEU A 1250 3.33 -23.01 -52.22
N THR A 1251 3.90 -24.22 -52.19
CA THR A 1251 4.21 -25.14 -53.34
C THR A 1251 5.66 -25.07 -53.83
N HIS A 1252 6.18 -26.25 -54.19
CA HIS A 1252 7.50 -26.54 -54.78
C HIS A 1252 8.15 -25.39 -55.58
N HIS A 1253 9.40 -25.06 -55.23
CA HIS A 1253 10.53 -25.64 -55.97
C HIS A 1253 11.81 -25.73 -55.13
#